data_AF-A0A9R0ILS8-F1
#
_entry.id   AF-A0A9R0ILS8-F1
#
_cell.length_a   1.000
_cell.length_b   1.000
_cell.length_c   1.000
_cell.angle_alpha   90.00
_cell.angle_beta   90.00
_cell.angle_gamma   90.00
#
_symmetry.space_group_name_H-M   'P 1'
#
loop_
_entity.id
_entity.type
_entity.pdbx_description
1 polymer ?
#
loop_
_entity_poly.entity_id
_entity_poly.type
_entity_poly.pdbx_seq_one_letter_code
_entity_poly.pdbx_strand_id
1 'polypeptide(L)'
;MAQYHLNEAAYWSSFAAVFQLHDERRLRRFEELYARDIPNLDQKFSFLVSELAKARQEVAEFTKEGGDALVEIGKEVAILTFQVEEDASRHKAFVKKSAEEKADLEAKLHNKDTTIVDLRESNMRLQASVDRVPVLEDDVKRLKEQVRELEEAKAQMYTAEQCQDKYWEGILGARGMFAKNMPDFKWAEHADRDDAAKEREEADKEQQARKVASEGDTTAGASPRATSQGPVSQLRPISLCNVVYKCASKCLVNRLKPSLDALIDEPQHAFIPGRYMSDNILLSHDILHFLNGRKATGPNIAAVKIDMSKAYDRIHWGFLLRALKAYGFPSTWIQLIYQCISKVSFKVLINGRTSTSFKPRCGLRQGDPLSPYLFLFCMDILGRMLTLGQDIKLFQGIKLARQAPQITHLFFADDAMIFFQATETSCTNVGGIIDRYCRISGQQLNLAKSFVKFSPNTSLSQQQNYKSILRMPKVTQFGKHFGVPADCMVSKRLHFNYLIDKVAELITSWNGALLSQTQKIVLINSVIVAMVSHVMMCLEIPISVLNKIDSMIATFFWAKKGKKGMHWVRRDILHLPRGMGGLGIRRVSTLNSVFLMKQVWRMHQNPQLLISRVHLAKGKFALTTGKPNNLLGRVSWGMRGLRRAENVLLQGCAWKVGNGDSIKAGRHKWVNGRVPIFGSHIRLTDAKSWKVSHFIKSDHLSWDAEVVRNSFDNMDAKAIMSLELPTRTIMDQLYWTKHKTGHFTTKSGYAFLREAEINQDSLTGLGQHRFVPFFKLLWALKILPKWKLFIWKIMVDGLPVKKALERRGISLNTSCDLCIDVCEDAQHIFRLCSLAQEMWRSSMLGIFSNFNENLSIKDWILNYIRLFNSVDGKGSDRIVTFIAILWGLWNTRNTRVFRSENGDIQACNIHVKLAREQHLAFTGKSNENLGFLHPPEQLSGYPPGFDFANIGLEIPTTYGSVIYVDGSWNKITLRAGMGWVLQQSNADSRILGGCDYGLGQSALHVEAMACLRALQWAKESTLPNRVLYTDSAILVSYMQRRIIPEVNVRWTVQAIFEIV
;
A
#
# COMPACT_ATOMS: atom_id res chain seq x y z
N MET A 1 -3.83 -54.06 -57.06
CA MET A 1 -3.14 -52.77 -56.87
C MET A 1 -3.29 -51.82 -58.05
N ALA A 2 -3.14 -52.24 -59.32
CA ALA A 2 -3.35 -51.34 -60.47
C ALA A 2 -4.80 -50.80 -60.59
N GLN A 3 -5.80 -51.58 -60.19
CA GLN A 3 -7.22 -51.16 -60.18
C GLN A 3 -7.59 -50.23 -59.01
N TYR A 4 -6.73 -50.16 -57.97
CA TYR A 4 -6.90 -49.24 -56.85
C TYR A 4 -6.37 -47.84 -57.22
N HIS A 5 -5.25 -47.77 -57.97
CA HIS A 5 -4.68 -46.50 -58.44
C HIS A 5 -5.48 -45.85 -59.58
N LEU A 6 -6.15 -46.62 -60.43
CA LEU A 6 -7.04 -46.08 -61.47
C LEU A 6 -8.31 -45.45 -60.88
N ASN A 7 -8.87 -46.02 -59.80
CA ASN A 7 -10.00 -45.42 -59.08
C ASN A 7 -9.59 -44.18 -58.27
N GLU A 8 -8.36 -44.13 -57.73
CA GLU A 8 -7.86 -42.95 -57.03
C GLU A 8 -7.63 -41.77 -57.98
N ALA A 9 -7.06 -42.01 -59.17
CA ALA A 9 -6.84 -40.96 -60.18
C ALA A 9 -8.16 -40.37 -60.71
N ALA A 10 -9.19 -41.20 -60.89
CA ALA A 10 -10.54 -40.75 -61.28
C ALA A 10 -11.27 -40.00 -60.15
N TYR A 11 -11.00 -40.38 -58.89
CA TYR A 11 -11.54 -39.70 -57.72
C TYR A 11 -10.89 -38.32 -57.53
N TRP A 12 -9.57 -38.21 -57.71
CA TRP A 12 -8.83 -36.95 -57.61
C TRP A 12 -9.06 -36.01 -58.80
N SER A 13 -9.26 -36.52 -60.02
CA SER A 13 -9.62 -35.67 -61.17
C SER A 13 -11.04 -35.10 -61.04
N SER A 14 -11.99 -35.89 -60.50
CA SER A 14 -13.34 -35.43 -60.17
C SER A 14 -13.34 -34.44 -58.99
N PHE A 15 -12.48 -34.63 -58.00
CA PHE A 15 -12.34 -33.72 -56.85
C PHE A 15 -11.67 -32.40 -57.25
N ALA A 16 -10.70 -32.43 -58.16
CA ALA A 16 -10.05 -31.24 -58.73
C ALA A 16 -11.02 -30.44 -59.61
N ALA A 17 -11.87 -31.10 -60.42
CA ALA A 17 -12.91 -30.45 -61.21
C ALA A 17 -13.99 -29.79 -60.34
N VAL A 18 -14.39 -30.42 -59.22
CA VAL A 18 -15.31 -29.84 -58.24
C VAL A 18 -14.66 -28.67 -57.48
N PHE A 19 -13.35 -28.73 -57.21
CA PHE A 19 -12.61 -27.61 -56.60
C PHE A 19 -12.45 -26.42 -57.57
N GLN A 20 -12.16 -26.66 -58.85
CA GLN A 20 -12.11 -25.63 -59.89
C GLN A 20 -13.48 -24.96 -60.08
N LEU A 21 -14.57 -25.72 -60.11
CA LEU A 21 -15.94 -25.18 -60.19
C LEU A 21 -16.34 -24.39 -58.93
N HIS A 22 -15.81 -24.75 -57.75
CA HIS A 22 -16.10 -24.06 -56.50
C HIS A 22 -15.31 -22.75 -56.36
N ASP A 23 -14.07 -22.72 -56.86
CA ASP A 23 -13.21 -21.53 -56.87
C ASP A 23 -13.59 -20.56 -57.99
N GLU A 24 -14.04 -21.03 -59.17
CA GLU A 24 -14.63 -20.15 -60.20
C GLU A 24 -15.92 -19.48 -59.72
N ARG A 25 -16.78 -20.19 -58.96
CA ARG A 25 -17.98 -19.59 -58.36
C ARG A 25 -17.65 -18.54 -57.30
N ARG A 26 -16.55 -18.71 -56.56
CA ARG A 26 -16.08 -17.73 -55.57
C ARG A 26 -15.39 -16.55 -56.22
N LEU A 27 -14.63 -16.75 -57.29
CA LEU A 27 -14.07 -15.68 -58.12
C LEU A 27 -15.20 -14.85 -58.77
N ARG A 28 -16.22 -15.51 -59.34
CA ARG A 28 -17.42 -14.81 -59.86
C ARG A 28 -18.17 -14.05 -58.77
N ARG A 29 -18.31 -14.62 -57.57
CA ARG A 29 -18.93 -13.93 -56.42
C ARG A 29 -18.08 -12.74 -55.93
N PHE A 30 -16.75 -12.85 -56.01
CA PHE A 30 -15.85 -11.73 -55.78
C PHE A 30 -15.99 -10.67 -56.87
N GLU A 31 -16.06 -11.04 -58.15
CA GLU A 31 -16.30 -10.10 -59.25
C GLU A 31 -17.65 -9.40 -59.13
N GLU A 32 -18.70 -10.12 -58.70
CA GLU A 32 -20.01 -9.54 -58.39
C GLU A 32 -19.93 -8.55 -57.22
N LEU A 33 -19.23 -8.88 -56.13
CA LEU A 33 -19.07 -7.97 -54.97
C LEU A 33 -18.13 -6.79 -55.27
N TYR A 34 -17.04 -7.04 -56.00
CA TYR A 34 -16.04 -6.05 -56.40
C TYR A 34 -16.63 -5.06 -57.41
N ALA A 35 -17.43 -5.52 -58.38
CA ALA A 35 -18.10 -4.66 -59.36
C ALA A 35 -19.29 -3.89 -58.76
N ARG A 36 -19.97 -4.43 -57.73
CA ARG A 36 -21.16 -3.81 -57.13
C ARG A 36 -20.84 -2.82 -56.01
N ASP A 37 -19.91 -3.15 -55.13
CA ASP A 37 -19.78 -2.45 -53.84
C ASP A 37 -18.56 -1.50 -53.80
N ILE A 38 -17.45 -1.80 -54.48
CA ILE A 38 -16.23 -0.96 -54.43
C ILE A 38 -16.35 0.38 -55.17
N PRO A 39 -16.89 0.48 -56.39
CA PRO A 39 -17.09 1.77 -57.06
C PRO A 39 -18.01 2.71 -56.24
N ASN A 40 -18.96 2.11 -55.53
CA ASN A 40 -19.92 2.80 -54.67
C ASN A 40 -19.28 3.26 -53.34
N LEU A 41 -18.33 2.48 -52.81
CA LEU A 41 -17.51 2.83 -51.65
C LEU A 41 -16.48 3.93 -51.98
N ASP A 42 -15.80 3.84 -53.12
CA ASP A 42 -14.81 4.84 -53.54
C ASP A 42 -15.46 6.19 -53.87
N GLN A 43 -16.65 6.19 -54.50
CA GLN A 43 -17.48 7.39 -54.65
C GLN A 43 -17.89 7.98 -53.29
N LYS A 44 -18.28 7.15 -52.31
CA LYS A 44 -18.67 7.61 -50.97
C LYS A 44 -17.49 8.16 -50.18
N PHE A 45 -16.32 7.52 -50.23
CA PHE A 45 -15.10 8.04 -49.60
C PHE A 45 -14.64 9.35 -50.24
N SER A 46 -14.67 9.44 -51.57
CA SER A 46 -14.31 10.67 -52.29
C SER A 46 -15.26 11.83 -51.96
N PHE A 47 -16.57 11.56 -51.88
CA PHE A 47 -17.57 12.53 -51.44
C PHE A 47 -17.32 13.01 -50.01
N LEU A 48 -17.10 12.10 -49.06
CA LEU A 48 -16.84 12.44 -47.65
C LEU A 48 -15.55 13.25 -47.46
N VAL A 49 -14.48 12.91 -48.19
CA VAL A 49 -13.24 13.70 -48.19
C VAL A 49 -13.47 15.11 -48.77
N SER A 50 -14.31 15.25 -49.80
CA SER A 50 -14.64 16.57 -50.37
C SER A 50 -15.47 17.45 -49.43
N GLU A 51 -16.40 16.87 -48.67
CA GLU A 51 -17.21 17.60 -47.69
C GLU A 51 -16.38 18.01 -46.47
N LEU A 52 -15.43 17.18 -46.03
CA LEU A 52 -14.48 17.56 -44.98
C LEU A 52 -13.52 18.67 -45.41
N ALA A 53 -13.09 18.68 -46.68
CA ALA A 53 -12.27 19.75 -47.21
C ALA A 53 -13.01 21.11 -47.21
N LYS A 54 -14.31 21.12 -47.56
CA LYS A 54 -15.17 22.31 -47.43
C LYS A 54 -15.31 22.76 -45.97
N ALA A 55 -15.64 21.81 -45.06
CA ALA A 55 -15.82 22.12 -43.64
C ALA A 55 -14.54 22.70 -43.01
N ARG A 56 -13.36 22.19 -43.40
CA ARG A 56 -12.06 22.72 -42.97
C ARG A 56 -11.82 24.15 -43.45
N GLN A 57 -12.21 24.47 -44.68
CA GLN A 57 -12.04 25.81 -45.25
C GLN A 57 -12.94 26.83 -44.54
N GLU A 58 -14.19 26.46 -44.24
CA GLU A 58 -15.14 27.34 -43.54
C GLU A 58 -14.77 27.54 -42.06
N VAL A 59 -14.30 26.51 -41.35
CA VAL A 59 -13.82 26.64 -39.95
C VAL A 59 -12.55 27.49 -39.86
N ALA A 60 -11.69 27.46 -40.89
CA ALA A 60 -10.53 28.32 -40.99
C ALA A 60 -10.88 29.80 -41.22
N GLU A 61 -12.05 30.09 -41.82
CA GLU A 61 -12.58 31.45 -41.93
C GLU A 61 -13.16 31.94 -40.58
N PHE A 62 -13.92 31.11 -39.86
CA PHE A 62 -14.49 31.46 -38.54
C PHE A 62 -13.45 31.64 -37.43
N THR A 63 -12.34 30.89 -37.45
CA THR A 63 -11.28 30.99 -36.42
C THR A 63 -10.46 32.27 -36.50
N LYS A 64 -10.58 33.06 -37.58
CA LYS A 64 -9.93 34.38 -37.70
C LYS A 64 -10.62 35.47 -36.88
N GLU A 65 -11.86 35.29 -36.43
CA GLU A 65 -12.65 36.34 -35.75
C GLU A 65 -12.73 36.22 -34.22
N GLY A 66 -12.06 35.23 -33.61
CA GLY A 66 -11.62 35.28 -32.20
C GLY A 66 -12.58 34.70 -31.15
N GLY A 67 -12.21 33.54 -30.59
CA GLY A 67 -12.78 32.96 -29.36
C GLY A 67 -12.21 31.57 -29.05
N ASP A 68 -11.81 31.30 -27.80
CA ASP A 68 -11.13 30.05 -27.38
C ASP A 68 -11.95 28.76 -27.65
N ALA A 69 -13.29 28.87 -27.69
CA ALA A 69 -14.17 27.74 -28.03
C ALA A 69 -14.07 27.34 -29.52
N LEU A 70 -13.83 28.29 -30.42
CA LEU A 70 -13.64 28.04 -31.85
C LEU A 70 -12.32 27.32 -32.13
N VAL A 71 -11.32 27.50 -31.24
CA VAL A 71 -10.02 26.84 -31.33
C VAL A 71 -10.11 25.35 -30.94
N GLU A 72 -10.94 24.98 -29.97
CA GLU A 72 -11.20 23.56 -29.63
C GLU A 72 -11.94 22.84 -30.77
N ILE A 73 -12.96 23.46 -31.36
CA ILE A 73 -13.69 22.89 -32.50
C ILE A 73 -12.76 22.74 -33.72
N GLY A 74 -11.91 23.75 -34.00
CA GLY A 74 -10.90 23.66 -35.05
C GLY A 74 -9.89 22.51 -34.85
N LYS A 75 -9.57 22.16 -33.59
CA LYS A 75 -8.73 20.99 -33.28
C LYS A 75 -9.45 19.67 -33.52
N GLU A 76 -10.73 19.56 -33.13
CA GLU A 76 -11.52 18.35 -33.38
C GLU A 76 -11.74 18.11 -34.88
N VAL A 77 -12.05 19.17 -35.64
CA VAL A 77 -12.15 19.11 -37.11
C VAL A 77 -10.83 18.64 -37.73
N ALA A 78 -9.70 19.13 -37.23
CA ALA A 78 -8.37 18.71 -37.73
C ALA A 78 -8.05 17.23 -37.41
N ILE A 79 -8.42 16.75 -36.22
CA ILE A 79 -8.24 15.35 -35.80
C ILE A 79 -9.12 14.42 -36.65
N LEU A 80 -10.38 14.79 -36.85
CA LEU A 80 -11.32 14.02 -37.68
C LEU A 80 -10.86 14.00 -39.13
N THR A 81 -10.44 15.15 -39.70
CA THR A 81 -9.88 15.22 -41.06
C THR A 81 -8.69 14.28 -41.24
N PHE A 82 -7.76 14.27 -40.27
CA PHE A 82 -6.59 13.37 -40.32
C PHE A 82 -7.00 11.88 -40.29
N GLN A 83 -7.98 11.52 -39.45
CA GLN A 83 -8.49 10.14 -39.37
C GLN A 83 -9.16 9.71 -40.69
N VAL A 84 -9.98 10.58 -41.31
CA VAL A 84 -10.64 10.27 -42.59
C VAL A 84 -9.63 10.16 -43.74
N GLU A 85 -8.63 11.04 -43.79
CA GLU A 85 -7.54 10.96 -44.78
C GLU A 85 -6.71 9.68 -44.61
N GLU A 86 -6.46 9.25 -43.38
CA GLU A 86 -5.76 7.99 -43.08
C GLU A 86 -6.59 6.78 -43.53
N ASP A 87 -7.89 6.76 -43.23
CA ASP A 87 -8.77 5.65 -43.61
C ASP A 87 -9.06 5.61 -45.11
N ALA A 88 -9.19 6.76 -45.79
CA ALA A 88 -9.26 6.84 -47.25
C ALA A 88 -7.96 6.36 -47.91
N SER A 89 -6.80 6.68 -47.32
CA SER A 89 -5.50 6.18 -47.79
C SER A 89 -5.36 4.68 -47.61
N ARG A 90 -5.85 4.13 -46.48
CA ARG A 90 -5.93 2.69 -46.23
C ARG A 90 -6.88 2.00 -47.21
N HIS A 91 -8.02 2.61 -47.54
CA HIS A 91 -8.96 2.10 -48.53
C HIS A 91 -8.32 2.02 -49.93
N LYS A 92 -7.66 3.09 -50.40
CA LYS A 92 -6.92 3.09 -51.68
C LYS A 92 -5.82 2.02 -51.73
N ALA A 93 -5.06 1.88 -50.64
CA ALA A 93 -4.03 0.85 -50.53
C ALA A 93 -4.63 -0.57 -50.55
N PHE A 94 -5.79 -0.76 -49.91
CA PHE A 94 -6.53 -2.02 -49.91
C PHE A 94 -7.08 -2.39 -51.30
N VAL A 95 -7.67 -1.42 -52.02
CA VAL A 95 -8.19 -1.63 -53.39
C VAL A 95 -7.06 -2.04 -54.34
N LYS A 96 -5.90 -1.34 -54.26
CA LYS A 96 -4.72 -1.67 -55.06
C LYS A 96 -4.20 -3.08 -54.77
N LYS A 97 -4.05 -3.41 -53.49
CA LYS A 97 -3.55 -4.73 -53.06
C LYS A 97 -4.50 -5.86 -53.45
N SER A 98 -5.81 -5.64 -53.35
CA SER A 98 -6.81 -6.64 -53.74
C SER A 98 -6.82 -6.89 -55.26
N ALA A 99 -6.55 -5.86 -56.07
CA ALA A 99 -6.41 -6.01 -57.52
C ALA A 99 -5.14 -6.81 -57.89
N GLU A 100 -4.03 -6.58 -57.18
CA GLU A 100 -2.79 -7.35 -57.35
C GLU A 100 -2.98 -8.84 -56.95
N GLU A 101 -3.67 -9.11 -55.83
CA GLU A 101 -3.98 -10.46 -55.36
C GLU A 101 -4.94 -11.21 -56.31
N LYS A 102 -5.89 -10.49 -56.94
CA LYS A 102 -6.77 -11.03 -57.99
C LYS A 102 -5.97 -11.44 -59.23
N ALA A 103 -5.11 -10.56 -59.73
CA ALA A 103 -4.29 -10.81 -60.91
C ALA A 103 -3.32 -12.00 -60.72
N ASP A 104 -2.74 -12.14 -59.52
CA ASP A 104 -1.90 -13.29 -59.15
C ASP A 104 -2.69 -14.61 -59.19
N LEU A 105 -3.92 -14.62 -58.68
CA LEU A 105 -4.78 -15.81 -58.71
C LEU A 105 -5.20 -16.18 -60.14
N GLU A 106 -5.55 -15.21 -60.99
CA GLU A 106 -5.92 -15.44 -62.39
C GLU A 106 -4.76 -15.99 -63.23
N ALA A 107 -3.56 -15.45 -63.04
CA ALA A 107 -2.34 -15.92 -63.70
C ALA A 107 -2.00 -17.36 -63.30
N LYS A 108 -2.17 -17.68 -62.01
CA LYS A 108 -1.96 -19.03 -61.46
C LYS A 108 -3.03 -20.03 -61.93
N LEU A 109 -4.26 -19.58 -62.16
CA LEU A 109 -5.34 -20.44 -62.68
C LEU A 109 -5.11 -20.85 -64.15
N HIS A 110 -4.47 -20.00 -64.95
CA HIS A 110 -4.15 -20.27 -66.36
C HIS A 110 -2.85 -21.05 -66.56
N ASN A 111 -1.96 -21.08 -65.56
CA ASN A 111 -0.70 -21.81 -65.64
C ASN A 111 -0.89 -23.28 -65.22
N LYS A 112 -0.68 -24.21 -66.17
CA LYS A 112 -0.87 -25.65 -66.01
C LYS A 112 0.09 -26.30 -65.01
N ASP A 113 1.19 -25.64 -64.65
CA ASP A 113 2.20 -26.15 -63.71
C ASP A 113 1.98 -25.71 -62.24
N THR A 114 0.89 -24.99 -61.94
CA THR A 114 0.63 -24.45 -60.60
C THR A 114 0.08 -25.52 -59.63
N THR A 115 0.60 -25.59 -58.40
CA THR A 115 0.13 -26.56 -57.41
C THR A 115 -1.17 -26.11 -56.72
N ILE A 116 -1.98 -27.09 -56.25
CA ILE A 116 -3.24 -26.83 -55.53
C ILE A 116 -3.00 -26.02 -54.24
N VAL A 117 -1.82 -26.13 -53.63
CA VAL A 117 -1.48 -25.40 -52.41
C VAL A 117 -1.30 -23.91 -52.70
N ASP A 118 -0.64 -23.57 -53.81
CA ASP A 118 -0.41 -22.19 -54.22
C ASP A 118 -1.72 -21.48 -54.58
N LEU A 119 -2.63 -22.18 -55.27
CA LEU A 119 -3.98 -21.68 -55.56
C LEU A 119 -4.79 -21.45 -54.28
N ARG A 120 -4.73 -22.38 -53.31
CA ARG A 120 -5.41 -22.22 -52.00
C ARG A 120 -4.86 -21.05 -51.19
N GLU A 121 -3.55 -20.82 -51.24
CA GLU A 121 -2.94 -19.72 -50.51
C GLU A 121 -3.30 -18.36 -51.12
N SER A 122 -3.23 -18.21 -52.44
CA SER A 122 -3.67 -16.99 -53.13
C SER A 122 -5.18 -16.75 -52.93
N ASN A 123 -6.01 -17.80 -52.93
CA ASN A 123 -7.45 -17.71 -52.66
C ASN A 123 -7.77 -17.33 -51.20
N MET A 124 -7.05 -17.88 -50.20
CA MET A 124 -7.20 -17.46 -48.80
C MET A 124 -6.82 -16.00 -48.57
N ARG A 125 -5.82 -15.49 -49.29
CA ARG A 125 -5.44 -14.07 -49.25
C ARG A 125 -6.53 -13.19 -49.84
N LEU A 126 -7.07 -13.57 -51.00
CA LEU A 126 -8.19 -12.87 -51.62
C LEU A 126 -9.44 -12.88 -50.73
N GLN A 127 -9.79 -14.03 -50.13
CA GLN A 127 -10.92 -14.15 -49.20
C GLN A 127 -10.74 -13.27 -47.95
N ALA A 128 -9.52 -13.19 -47.40
CA ALA A 128 -9.22 -12.30 -46.28
C ALA A 128 -9.32 -10.81 -46.67
N SER A 129 -9.21 -10.48 -47.96
CA SER A 129 -9.52 -9.16 -48.51
C SER A 129 -11.04 -8.97 -48.65
N VAL A 130 -11.79 -9.95 -49.15
CA VAL A 130 -13.28 -9.92 -49.23
C VAL A 130 -13.94 -9.74 -47.86
N ASP A 131 -13.47 -10.46 -46.85
CA ASP A 131 -14.03 -10.42 -45.49
C ASP A 131 -13.84 -9.05 -44.80
N ARG A 132 -13.01 -8.16 -45.37
CA ARG A 132 -12.84 -6.77 -44.89
C ARG A 132 -13.81 -5.77 -45.51
N VAL A 133 -14.51 -6.12 -46.60
CA VAL A 133 -15.47 -5.23 -47.25
C VAL A 133 -16.60 -4.78 -46.31
N PRO A 134 -17.21 -5.64 -45.47
CA PRO A 134 -18.21 -5.20 -44.49
C PRO A 134 -17.65 -4.26 -43.42
N VAL A 135 -16.38 -4.42 -43.05
CA VAL A 135 -15.69 -3.53 -42.09
C VAL A 135 -15.54 -2.14 -42.68
N LEU A 136 -15.22 -2.05 -43.98
CA LEU A 136 -15.12 -0.79 -44.71
C LEU A 136 -16.49 -0.10 -44.89
N GLU A 137 -17.59 -0.86 -45.02
CA GLU A 137 -18.95 -0.30 -45.02
C GLU A 137 -19.35 0.27 -43.65
N ASP A 138 -18.96 -0.39 -42.56
CA ASP A 138 -19.15 0.11 -41.20
C ASP A 138 -18.28 1.36 -40.93
N ASP A 139 -17.07 1.41 -41.47
CA ASP A 139 -16.21 2.60 -41.42
C ASP A 139 -16.84 3.76 -42.21
N VAL A 140 -17.42 3.52 -43.40
CA VAL A 140 -18.17 4.56 -44.15
C VAL A 140 -19.44 5.00 -43.43
N LYS A 141 -20.15 4.11 -42.73
CA LYS A 141 -21.27 4.51 -41.87
C LYS A 141 -20.82 5.39 -40.71
N ARG A 142 -19.72 5.02 -40.04
CA ARG A 142 -19.13 5.83 -38.98
C ARG A 142 -18.69 7.19 -39.49
N LEU A 143 -18.08 7.26 -40.68
CA LEU A 143 -17.65 8.52 -41.29
C LEU A 143 -18.83 9.40 -41.69
N LYS A 144 -19.93 8.81 -42.21
CA LYS A 144 -21.18 9.55 -42.46
C LYS A 144 -21.79 10.11 -41.18
N GLU A 145 -21.73 9.35 -40.08
CA GLU A 145 -22.18 9.80 -38.77
C GLU A 145 -21.34 10.98 -38.27
N GLN A 146 -20.01 10.90 -38.40
CA GLN A 146 -19.10 11.97 -38.00
C GLN A 146 -19.26 13.23 -38.86
N VAL A 147 -19.51 13.09 -40.16
CA VAL A 147 -19.83 14.23 -41.03
C VAL A 147 -21.18 14.84 -40.65
N ARG A 148 -22.18 14.02 -40.29
CA ARG A 148 -23.46 14.52 -39.76
C ARG A 148 -23.28 15.25 -38.41
N GLU A 149 -22.47 14.71 -37.50
CA GLU A 149 -22.13 15.35 -36.23
C GLU A 149 -21.40 16.69 -36.45
N LEU A 150 -20.55 16.78 -37.48
CA LEU A 150 -19.90 18.02 -37.90
C LEU A 150 -20.89 19.03 -38.50
N GLU A 151 -21.83 18.60 -39.34
CA GLU A 151 -22.90 19.45 -39.87
C GLU A 151 -23.85 19.93 -38.76
N GLU A 152 -24.17 19.06 -37.79
CA GLU A 152 -24.95 19.40 -36.59
C GLU A 152 -24.18 20.38 -35.69
N ALA A 153 -22.88 20.17 -35.49
CA ALA A 153 -22.02 21.10 -34.75
C ALA A 153 -21.91 22.46 -35.46
N LYS A 154 -21.83 22.48 -36.80
CA LYS A 154 -21.84 23.70 -37.62
C LYS A 154 -23.18 24.44 -37.54
N ALA A 155 -24.31 23.73 -37.56
CA ALA A 155 -25.64 24.29 -37.34
C ALA A 155 -25.79 24.83 -35.91
N GLN A 156 -25.18 24.17 -34.93
CA GLN A 156 -25.07 24.64 -33.55
C GLN A 156 -24.18 25.87 -33.42
N MET A 157 -23.12 26.03 -34.22
CA MET A 157 -22.28 27.23 -34.24
C MET A 157 -23.04 28.46 -34.79
N TYR A 158 -23.80 28.30 -35.88
CA TYR A 158 -24.65 29.38 -36.42
C TYR A 158 -25.80 29.78 -35.48
N THR A 159 -26.29 28.84 -34.66
CA THR A 159 -27.28 29.13 -33.60
C THR A 159 -26.63 29.64 -32.31
N ALA A 160 -25.34 29.33 -32.06
CA ALA A 160 -24.54 29.80 -30.92
C ALA A 160 -23.93 31.19 -31.13
N GLU A 161 -23.85 31.72 -32.35
CA GLU A 161 -23.58 33.14 -32.59
C GLU A 161 -24.84 34.00 -32.29
N GLN A 162 -26.03 33.39 -32.38
CA GLN A 162 -27.29 33.97 -31.86
C GLN A 162 -27.60 33.57 -30.40
N CYS A 163 -26.88 32.59 -29.84
CA CYS A 163 -26.98 32.10 -28.47
C CYS A 163 -25.61 32.19 -27.74
N GLN A 164 -24.82 33.21 -28.05
CA GLN A 164 -23.62 33.55 -27.27
C GLN A 164 -24.00 33.83 -25.80
N ASP A 165 -25.30 34.04 -25.55
CA ASP A 165 -25.95 34.19 -24.26
C ASP A 165 -26.52 32.90 -23.61
N LYS A 166 -26.46 31.70 -24.23
CA LYS A 166 -27.15 30.48 -23.69
C LYS A 166 -26.38 29.15 -23.69
N TYR A 167 -25.18 29.05 -24.29
CA TYR A 167 -24.50 27.74 -24.50
C TYR A 167 -23.45 27.34 -23.43
N TRP A 168 -23.19 28.15 -22.40
CA TRP A 168 -22.29 27.75 -21.30
C TRP A 168 -22.87 26.69 -20.34
N GLU A 169 -24.14 26.31 -20.48
CA GLU A 169 -24.81 25.38 -19.55
C GLU A 169 -24.83 23.89 -19.97
N GLY A 170 -24.36 23.53 -21.17
CA GLY A 170 -24.48 22.13 -21.67
C GLY A 170 -23.25 21.23 -21.52
N ILE A 171 -22.04 21.77 -21.63
CA ILE A 171 -20.82 20.96 -21.90
C ILE A 171 -20.11 20.41 -20.63
N LEU A 172 -20.58 20.72 -19.42
CA LEU A 172 -20.08 20.07 -18.20
C LEU A 172 -20.82 18.76 -17.84
N GLY A 173 -21.82 18.33 -18.62
CA GLY A 173 -22.66 17.15 -18.32
C GLY A 173 -22.11 15.78 -18.77
N ALA A 174 -21.10 15.70 -19.64
CA ALA A 174 -20.74 14.45 -20.32
C ALA A 174 -19.49 13.73 -19.77
N ARG A 175 -19.13 13.90 -18.48
CA ARG A 175 -18.07 13.11 -17.82
C ARG A 175 -18.55 12.22 -16.66
N GLY A 176 -19.86 11.99 -16.55
CA GLY A 176 -20.49 11.34 -15.40
C GLY A 176 -21.13 9.95 -15.61
N MET A 177 -20.94 9.25 -16.74
CA MET A 177 -21.63 7.97 -17.00
C MET A 177 -20.76 6.69 -17.07
N PHE A 178 -19.53 6.70 -16.55
CA PHE A 178 -18.72 5.48 -16.34
C PHE A 178 -18.04 5.41 -14.97
N ALA A 179 -18.79 5.65 -13.89
CA ALA A 179 -18.27 5.44 -12.52
C ALA A 179 -19.38 5.13 -11.51
N LYS A 180 -20.23 4.14 -11.78
CA LYS A 180 -21.09 3.52 -10.75
C LYS A 180 -21.03 2.01 -10.88
N ASN A 181 -20.07 1.40 -10.15
CA ASN A 181 -20.14 0.10 -9.46
C ASN A 181 -18.73 -0.44 -9.17
N MET A 182 -17.99 0.19 -8.23
CA MET A 182 -16.91 -0.45 -7.47
C MET A 182 -16.73 0.25 -6.10
N PRO A 183 -16.53 -0.46 -4.99
CA PRO A 183 -16.18 0.15 -3.70
C PRO A 183 -14.69 0.53 -3.66
N ASP A 184 -14.41 1.79 -3.30
CA ASP A 184 -13.07 2.37 -3.17
C ASP A 184 -12.29 1.81 -1.96
N PHE A 185 -11.44 0.81 -2.22
CA PHE A 185 -10.36 0.41 -1.32
C PHE A 185 -9.14 1.35 -1.52
N LYS A 186 -8.99 2.35 -0.66
CA LYS A 186 -7.77 3.18 -0.58
C LYS A 186 -6.62 2.40 0.07
N TRP A 187 -5.74 1.90 -0.80
CA TRP A 187 -4.38 1.39 -0.63
C TRP A 187 -3.84 1.23 0.80
N ALA A 188 -3.63 -0.04 1.14
CA ALA A 188 -2.92 -0.52 2.29
C ALA A 188 -1.41 -0.21 2.19
N GLU A 189 -0.95 0.85 2.88
CA GLU A 189 0.48 1.21 3.09
C GLU A 189 1.38 0.11 3.69
N HIS A 190 0.84 -1.08 3.95
CA HIS A 190 1.54 -2.23 4.48
C HIS A 190 1.40 -3.53 3.67
N ALA A 191 0.36 -3.68 2.83
CA ALA A 191 0.28 -4.81 1.90
C ALA A 191 1.32 -4.65 0.78
N ASP A 192 1.48 -3.41 0.30
CA ASP A 192 2.50 -3.08 -0.70
C ASP A 192 3.93 -3.20 -0.18
N ARG A 193 4.22 -3.23 1.12
CA ARG A 193 5.63 -3.30 1.56
C ARG A 193 6.23 -4.68 1.41
N ASP A 194 5.45 -5.75 1.55
CA ASP A 194 5.95 -7.12 1.43
C ASP A 194 5.98 -7.56 -0.03
N ASP A 195 4.96 -7.18 -0.82
CA ASP A 195 4.97 -7.32 -2.28
C ASP A 195 6.05 -6.42 -2.91
N ALA A 196 6.17 -5.15 -2.50
CA ALA A 196 7.24 -4.26 -2.97
C ALA A 196 8.62 -4.61 -2.42
N ALA A 197 8.76 -5.36 -1.32
CA ALA A 197 10.07 -5.84 -0.86
C ALA A 197 10.60 -6.92 -1.80
N LYS A 198 9.74 -7.84 -2.24
CA LYS A 198 10.10 -8.86 -3.23
C LYS A 198 10.24 -8.26 -4.63
N GLU A 199 9.33 -7.36 -5.03
CA GLU A 199 9.44 -6.61 -6.29
C GLU A 199 10.67 -5.67 -6.29
N ARG A 200 11.06 -5.05 -5.15
CA ARG A 200 12.32 -4.28 -5.04
C ARG A 200 13.54 -5.18 -5.05
N GLU A 201 13.52 -6.32 -4.36
CA GLU A 201 14.62 -7.28 -4.43
C GLU A 201 14.80 -7.80 -5.87
N GLU A 202 13.71 -7.99 -6.61
CA GLU A 202 13.71 -8.37 -8.01
C GLU A 202 14.13 -7.21 -8.93
N ALA A 203 13.72 -5.98 -8.63
CA ALA A 203 14.12 -4.76 -9.36
C ALA A 203 15.58 -4.38 -9.11
N ASP A 204 16.11 -4.55 -7.89
CA ASP A 204 17.52 -4.33 -7.56
C ASP A 204 18.40 -5.38 -8.28
N LYS A 205 17.94 -6.65 -8.33
CA LYS A 205 18.60 -7.70 -9.13
C LYS A 205 18.52 -7.42 -10.62
N GLU A 206 17.40 -6.87 -11.11
CA GLU A 206 17.21 -6.44 -12.49
C GLU A 206 18.14 -5.26 -12.83
N GLN A 207 18.28 -4.29 -11.93
CA GLN A 207 19.13 -3.11 -12.11
C GLN A 207 20.62 -3.49 -12.10
N GLN A 208 21.01 -4.49 -11.30
CA GLN A 208 22.34 -5.09 -11.34
C GLN A 208 22.61 -5.80 -12.68
N ALA A 209 21.60 -6.47 -13.26
CA ALA A 209 21.70 -7.14 -14.57
C ALA A 209 21.70 -6.14 -15.76
N ARG A 210 20.98 -5.02 -15.64
CA ARG A 210 20.88 -3.97 -16.68
C ARG A 210 22.19 -3.21 -16.94
N LYS A 211 23.12 -3.16 -15.97
CA LYS A 211 24.45 -2.56 -16.19
C LYS A 211 25.29 -3.28 -17.26
N VAL A 212 24.81 -4.41 -17.80
CA VAL A 212 25.56 -5.28 -18.72
C VAL A 212 24.87 -5.48 -20.08
N ALA A 213 23.69 -4.92 -20.33
CA ALA A 213 22.95 -5.17 -21.57
C ALA A 213 22.37 -3.89 -22.19
N SER A 214 22.91 -3.50 -23.36
CA SER A 214 22.25 -2.62 -24.32
C SER A 214 21.70 -3.48 -25.48
N GLU A 215 20.52 -3.10 -25.96
CA GLU A 215 19.83 -3.54 -27.19
C GLU A 215 18.83 -4.72 -27.10
N GLY A 216 17.57 -4.38 -27.44
CA GLY A 216 16.66 -5.14 -28.32
C GLY A 216 16.00 -6.44 -27.84
N ASP A 217 16.70 -7.32 -27.16
CA ASP A 217 16.29 -8.72 -26.96
C ASP A 217 16.17 -9.16 -25.48
N THR A 218 15.28 -10.13 -25.20
CA THR A 218 15.12 -10.70 -23.85
C THR A 218 16.34 -11.54 -23.49
N THR A 219 17.25 -10.93 -22.74
CA THR A 219 18.50 -11.55 -22.24
C THR A 219 18.30 -12.15 -20.86
N ALA A 220 18.78 -13.38 -20.66
CA ALA A 220 18.82 -14.02 -19.34
C ALA A 220 20.14 -13.66 -18.64
N GLY A 221 20.05 -12.87 -17.56
CA GLY A 221 21.18 -12.53 -16.69
C GLY A 221 21.19 -13.39 -15.43
N ALA A 222 22.37 -13.80 -14.97
CA ALA A 222 22.53 -14.54 -13.71
C ALA A 222 22.71 -13.58 -12.53
N SER A 223 21.88 -13.72 -11.48
CA SER A 223 22.06 -12.99 -10.21
C SER A 223 22.80 -13.88 -9.19
N PRO A 224 23.89 -13.42 -8.55
CA PRO A 224 24.55 -14.18 -7.50
C PRO A 224 23.74 -14.14 -6.20
N ARG A 225 23.51 -15.29 -5.58
CA ARG A 225 23.19 -15.35 -4.14
C ARG A 225 24.47 -15.06 -3.36
N ALA A 226 24.32 -14.37 -2.22
CA ALA A 226 25.40 -13.95 -1.34
C ALA A 226 26.50 -15.02 -1.16
N THR A 227 27.73 -14.60 -1.49
CA THR A 227 29.04 -15.18 -1.10
C THR A 227 29.25 -16.68 -1.32
N SER A 228 29.45 -17.08 -2.57
CA SER A 228 30.58 -17.90 -3.07
C SER A 228 30.29 -18.34 -4.52
N GLN A 229 31.33 -18.55 -5.34
CA GLN A 229 31.21 -19.09 -6.70
C GLN A 229 30.71 -20.54 -6.63
N GLY A 230 29.40 -20.74 -6.52
CA GLY A 230 28.76 -22.05 -6.53
C GLY A 230 28.54 -22.59 -7.95
N PRO A 231 28.27 -23.91 -8.09
CA PRO A 231 27.94 -24.52 -9.39
C PRO A 231 26.74 -23.83 -10.06
N VAL A 232 26.69 -23.85 -11.41
CA VAL A 232 25.66 -23.19 -12.24
C VAL A 232 24.21 -23.50 -11.79
N SER A 233 23.99 -24.67 -11.18
CA SER A 233 22.71 -25.07 -10.58
C SER A 233 22.21 -24.18 -9.44
N GLN A 234 23.07 -23.33 -8.87
CA GLN A 234 22.74 -22.38 -7.80
C GLN A 234 22.46 -20.96 -8.31
N LEU A 235 22.70 -20.68 -9.60
CA LEU A 235 22.36 -19.41 -10.23
C LEU A 235 20.85 -19.34 -10.51
N ARG A 236 20.25 -18.19 -10.24
CA ARG A 236 18.86 -17.90 -10.64
C ARG A 236 18.86 -17.02 -11.89
N PRO A 237 18.43 -17.53 -13.05
CA PRO A 237 18.31 -16.72 -14.25
C PRO A 237 17.07 -15.81 -14.14
N ILE A 238 17.25 -14.52 -14.42
CA ILE A 238 16.15 -13.54 -14.51
C ILE A 238 15.93 -13.21 -15.98
N SER A 239 14.67 -13.19 -16.42
CA SER A 239 14.29 -12.81 -17.78
C SER A 239 14.06 -11.31 -17.87
N LEU A 240 14.91 -10.60 -18.61
CA LEU A 240 14.75 -9.17 -18.88
C LEU A 240 13.66 -8.93 -19.94
N CYS A 241 12.41 -8.78 -19.49
CA CYS A 241 11.27 -8.61 -20.39
C CYS A 241 11.17 -7.17 -20.94
N ASN A 242 10.71 -7.02 -22.19
CA ASN A 242 10.42 -5.73 -22.82
C ASN A 242 9.40 -4.91 -21.98
N VAL A 243 9.60 -3.60 -21.86
CA VAL A 243 8.73 -2.68 -21.10
C VAL A 243 7.29 -2.70 -21.60
N VAL A 244 7.05 -2.67 -22.92
CA VAL A 244 5.70 -2.75 -23.52
C VAL A 244 5.01 -4.04 -23.10
N TYR A 245 5.73 -5.16 -23.13
CA TYR A 245 5.22 -6.43 -22.64
C TYR A 245 4.92 -6.38 -21.13
N LYS A 246 5.80 -5.77 -20.32
CA LYS A 246 5.57 -5.60 -18.88
C LYS A 246 4.30 -4.79 -18.61
N CYS A 247 4.01 -3.75 -19.40
CA CYS A 247 2.76 -3.00 -19.32
C CYS A 247 1.54 -3.87 -19.62
N ALA A 248 1.57 -4.65 -20.71
CA ALA A 248 0.49 -5.56 -21.08
C ALA A 248 0.26 -6.64 -19.99
N SER A 249 1.34 -7.28 -19.53
CA SER A 249 1.34 -8.26 -18.44
C SER A 249 0.78 -7.66 -17.15
N LYS A 250 1.15 -6.42 -16.79
CA LYS A 250 0.61 -5.72 -15.62
C LYS A 250 -0.88 -5.41 -15.75
N CYS A 251 -1.37 -5.08 -16.96
CA CYS A 251 -2.80 -4.90 -17.19
C CYS A 251 -3.60 -6.18 -16.92
N LEU A 252 -3.07 -7.33 -17.34
CA LEU A 252 -3.68 -8.64 -17.04
C LEU A 252 -3.68 -8.93 -15.54
N VAL A 253 -2.56 -8.64 -14.85
CA VAL A 253 -2.45 -8.80 -13.39
C VAL A 253 -3.46 -7.92 -12.65
N ASN A 254 -3.60 -6.65 -13.01
CA ASN A 254 -4.50 -5.72 -12.33
C ASN A 254 -5.98 -6.15 -12.47
N ARG A 255 -6.35 -6.80 -13.57
CA ARG A 255 -7.68 -7.40 -13.76
C ARG A 255 -7.85 -8.72 -12.99
N LEU A 256 -6.78 -9.50 -12.84
CA LEU A 256 -6.79 -10.78 -12.13
C LEU A 256 -6.84 -10.62 -10.61
N LYS A 257 -6.08 -9.68 -10.05
CA LYS A 257 -5.86 -9.49 -8.60
C LYS A 257 -7.15 -9.45 -7.77
N PRO A 258 -8.20 -8.70 -8.15
CA PRO A 258 -9.43 -8.62 -7.33
C PRO A 258 -10.13 -9.97 -7.15
N SER A 259 -9.99 -10.90 -8.10
CA SER A 259 -10.66 -12.19 -8.08
C SER A 259 -9.86 -13.28 -7.35
N LEU A 260 -8.59 -13.06 -7.03
CA LEU A 260 -7.70 -14.11 -6.50
C LEU A 260 -8.16 -14.67 -5.15
N ASP A 261 -8.66 -13.82 -4.25
CA ASP A 261 -9.08 -14.27 -2.92
C ASP A 261 -10.27 -15.23 -2.98
N ALA A 262 -11.16 -15.05 -3.97
CA ALA A 262 -12.31 -15.93 -4.21
C ALA A 262 -11.93 -17.23 -4.94
N LEU A 263 -10.84 -17.23 -5.73
CA LEU A 263 -10.44 -18.36 -6.57
C LEU A 263 -9.44 -19.30 -5.90
N ILE A 264 -8.52 -18.77 -5.09
CA ILE A 264 -7.40 -19.52 -4.51
C ILE A 264 -7.70 -19.90 -3.05
N ASP A 265 -7.46 -21.16 -2.71
CA ASP A 265 -7.81 -21.70 -1.40
C ASP A 265 -7.03 -21.03 -0.26
N GLU A 266 -7.65 -20.95 0.92
CA GLU A 266 -7.14 -20.21 2.09
C GLU A 266 -5.70 -20.55 2.51
N PRO A 267 -5.21 -21.82 2.43
CA PRO A 267 -3.86 -22.16 2.87
C PRO A 267 -2.71 -21.56 2.04
N GLN A 268 -3.01 -20.95 0.88
CA GLN A 268 -2.04 -20.16 0.11
C GLN A 268 -1.97 -18.73 0.63
N HIS A 269 -0.78 -18.32 1.07
CA HIS A 269 -0.55 -17.01 1.70
C HIS A 269 0.32 -16.05 0.87
N ALA A 270 0.85 -16.48 -0.28
CA ALA A 270 1.68 -15.61 -1.12
C ALA A 270 0.86 -14.90 -2.20
N PHE A 271 1.19 -13.62 -2.45
CA PHE A 271 0.68 -12.81 -3.57
C PHE A 271 -0.86 -12.63 -3.62
N ILE A 272 -1.56 -12.89 -2.51
CA ILE A 272 -3.00 -12.67 -2.38
C ILE A 272 -3.24 -11.51 -1.40
N PRO A 273 -3.92 -10.43 -1.82
CA PRO A 273 -4.19 -9.29 -0.95
C PRO A 273 -4.85 -9.71 0.38
N GLY A 274 -4.33 -9.21 1.50
CA GLY A 274 -4.87 -9.49 2.85
C GLY A 274 -4.35 -10.75 3.54
N ARG A 275 -3.68 -11.65 2.80
CA ARG A 275 -3.01 -12.84 3.35
C ARG A 275 -1.51 -12.56 3.50
N TYR A 276 -0.96 -12.77 4.70
CA TYR A 276 0.42 -12.35 4.99
C TYR A 276 1.35 -13.53 5.26
N MET A 277 2.63 -13.36 4.92
CA MET A 277 3.69 -14.32 5.24
C MET A 277 3.74 -14.62 6.75
N SER A 278 3.48 -13.63 7.60
CA SER A 278 3.44 -13.79 9.06
C SER A 278 2.39 -14.81 9.51
N ASP A 279 1.28 -14.96 8.79
CA ASP A 279 0.25 -15.94 9.13
C ASP A 279 0.73 -17.36 8.87
N ASN A 280 1.38 -17.58 7.73
CA ASN A 280 1.99 -18.87 7.39
C ASN A 280 3.06 -19.26 8.43
N ILE A 281 3.90 -18.30 8.84
CA ILE A 281 4.91 -18.49 9.90
C ILE A 281 4.25 -18.83 11.24
N LEU A 282 3.21 -18.10 11.65
CA LEU A 282 2.51 -18.33 12.91
C LEU A 282 1.78 -19.67 12.93
N LEU A 283 1.06 -20.01 11.86
CA LEU A 283 0.35 -21.28 11.74
C LEU A 283 1.31 -22.46 11.74
N SER A 284 2.39 -22.41 10.94
CA SER A 284 3.41 -23.47 10.95
C SER A 284 4.09 -23.60 12.31
N HIS A 285 4.40 -22.48 12.97
CA HIS A 285 4.95 -22.49 14.33
C HIS A 285 3.99 -23.14 15.34
N ASP A 286 2.69 -22.84 15.26
CA ASP A 286 1.66 -23.43 16.12
C ASP A 286 1.48 -24.94 15.87
N ILE A 287 1.50 -25.37 14.61
CA ILE A 287 1.41 -26.77 14.21
C ILE A 287 2.63 -27.55 14.68
N LEU A 288 3.83 -27.01 14.49
CA LEU A 288 5.06 -27.65 14.94
C LEU A 288 5.14 -27.72 16.47
N HIS A 289 4.73 -26.67 17.18
CA HIS A 289 4.61 -26.73 18.64
C HIS A 289 3.67 -27.85 19.10
N PHE A 290 2.54 -28.02 18.41
CA PHE A 290 1.58 -29.08 18.69
C PHE A 290 2.11 -30.48 18.38
N LEU A 291 2.80 -30.64 17.24
CA LEU A 291 3.47 -31.88 16.83
C LEU A 291 4.52 -32.30 17.86
N ASN A 292 5.35 -31.36 18.28
CA ASN A 292 6.39 -31.59 19.27
C ASN A 292 5.82 -31.88 20.67
N GLY A 293 4.61 -31.42 20.95
CA GLY A 293 3.93 -31.61 22.22
C GLY A 293 3.17 -32.93 22.36
N ARG A 294 3.21 -33.82 21.35
CA ARG A 294 2.46 -35.07 21.38
C ARG A 294 2.95 -36.02 22.47
N LYS A 295 1.98 -36.58 23.20
CA LYS A 295 2.19 -37.59 24.25
C LYS A 295 2.31 -38.97 23.60
N ALA A 296 2.91 -39.92 24.30
CA ALA A 296 3.09 -41.30 23.84
C ALA A 296 1.79 -41.97 23.37
N THR A 297 0.66 -41.68 24.03
CA THR A 297 -0.66 -42.27 23.73
C THR A 297 -1.44 -41.58 22.61
N GLY A 298 -0.93 -40.48 22.05
CA GLY A 298 -1.60 -39.75 20.96
C GLY A 298 -1.29 -40.35 19.58
N PRO A 299 -2.03 -39.95 18.53
CA PRO A 299 -1.69 -40.34 17.17
C PRO A 299 -0.31 -39.80 16.77
N ASN A 300 0.41 -40.58 15.96
CA ASN A 300 1.65 -40.14 15.33
C ASN A 300 1.34 -39.06 14.29
N ILE A 301 2.23 -38.08 14.13
CA ILE A 301 2.04 -36.94 13.22
C ILE A 301 3.31 -36.68 12.45
N ALA A 302 3.15 -36.32 11.17
CA ALA A 302 4.22 -35.85 10.31
C ALA A 302 3.97 -34.41 9.85
N ALA A 303 5.07 -33.67 9.75
CA ALA A 303 5.17 -32.41 9.03
C ALA A 303 6.22 -32.58 7.93
N VAL A 304 5.80 -32.45 6.68
CA VAL A 304 6.64 -32.58 5.50
C VAL A 304 6.89 -31.20 4.91
N LYS A 305 8.15 -30.83 4.73
CA LYS A 305 8.53 -29.66 3.95
C LYS A 305 8.90 -30.08 2.54
N ILE A 306 8.31 -29.43 1.56
CA ILE A 306 8.54 -29.67 0.14
C ILE A 306 9.18 -28.43 -0.49
N ASP A 307 10.26 -28.65 -1.24
CA ASP A 307 10.91 -27.66 -2.11
C ASP A 307 10.86 -28.19 -3.55
N MET A 308 10.36 -27.37 -4.47
CA MET A 308 10.28 -27.73 -5.89
C MET A 308 11.56 -27.32 -6.63
N SER A 309 12.14 -28.24 -7.39
CA SER A 309 13.33 -27.97 -8.20
C SER A 309 12.98 -27.07 -9.38
N LYS A 310 13.54 -25.86 -9.42
CA LYS A 310 13.27 -24.86 -10.50
C LYS A 310 11.77 -24.65 -10.72
N ALA A 311 11.07 -24.26 -9.67
CA ALA A 311 9.60 -24.22 -9.61
C ALA A 311 8.96 -23.48 -10.80
N TYR A 312 9.50 -22.34 -11.23
CA TYR A 312 8.95 -21.59 -12.36
C TYR A 312 9.28 -22.27 -13.69
N ASP A 313 10.53 -22.69 -13.88
CA ASP A 313 11.07 -23.13 -15.16
C ASP A 313 10.49 -24.48 -15.64
N ARG A 314 9.86 -25.25 -14.75
CA ARG A 314 9.37 -26.60 -15.04
C ARG A 314 7.88 -26.73 -15.37
N ILE A 315 7.10 -25.67 -15.16
CA ILE A 315 5.65 -25.74 -15.33
C ILE A 315 5.28 -26.11 -16.78
N HIS A 316 4.58 -27.22 -16.94
CA HIS A 316 4.05 -27.63 -18.24
C HIS A 316 2.87 -26.73 -18.63
N TRP A 317 2.96 -26.04 -19.78
CA TRP A 317 1.93 -25.09 -20.20
C TRP A 317 0.57 -25.74 -20.43
N GLY A 318 0.54 -26.95 -21.00
CA GLY A 318 -0.72 -27.67 -21.19
C GLY A 318 -1.46 -27.96 -19.88
N PHE A 319 -0.73 -28.14 -18.77
CA PHE A 319 -1.32 -28.27 -17.44
C PHE A 319 -1.91 -26.94 -16.96
N LEU A 320 -1.14 -25.85 -17.05
CA LEU A 320 -1.60 -24.51 -16.66
C LEU A 320 -2.87 -24.10 -17.43
N LEU A 321 -2.89 -24.26 -18.76
CA LEU A 321 -4.03 -23.88 -19.58
C LEU A 321 -5.29 -24.69 -19.24
N ARG A 322 -5.14 -26.00 -18.96
CA ARG A 322 -6.25 -26.85 -18.49
C ARG A 322 -6.74 -26.42 -17.11
N ALA A 323 -5.84 -26.07 -16.20
CA ALA A 323 -6.20 -25.54 -14.89
C ALA A 323 -7.01 -24.25 -15.03
N LEU A 324 -6.52 -23.26 -15.79
CA LEU A 324 -7.24 -22.01 -16.04
C LEU A 324 -8.62 -22.24 -16.68
N LYS A 325 -8.72 -23.17 -17.63
CA LYS A 325 -10.02 -23.56 -18.20
C LYS A 325 -10.96 -24.15 -17.14
N ALA A 326 -10.45 -24.97 -16.23
CA ALA A 326 -11.24 -25.54 -15.13
C ALA A 326 -11.70 -24.49 -14.11
N TYR A 327 -10.94 -23.41 -13.90
CA TYR A 327 -11.37 -22.24 -13.12
C TYR A 327 -12.42 -21.37 -13.83
N GLY A 328 -12.78 -21.70 -15.08
CA GLY A 328 -13.79 -20.96 -15.84
C GLY A 328 -13.27 -19.70 -16.52
N PHE A 329 -11.95 -19.55 -16.72
CA PHE A 329 -11.42 -18.40 -17.46
C PHE A 329 -11.90 -18.42 -18.92
N PRO A 330 -12.30 -17.26 -19.49
CA PRO A 330 -12.68 -17.16 -20.89
C PRO A 330 -11.57 -17.62 -21.84
N SER A 331 -11.95 -18.23 -22.97
CA SER A 331 -11.01 -18.72 -23.98
C SER A 331 -10.06 -17.63 -24.50
N THR A 332 -10.57 -16.41 -24.69
CA THR A 332 -9.79 -15.23 -25.07
C THR A 332 -8.71 -14.90 -24.04
N TRP A 333 -9.02 -14.98 -22.75
CA TRP A 333 -8.08 -14.73 -21.66
C TRP A 333 -6.99 -15.80 -21.61
N ILE A 334 -7.37 -17.07 -21.75
CA ILE A 334 -6.44 -18.20 -21.82
C ILE A 334 -5.51 -18.06 -23.03
N GLN A 335 -6.03 -17.61 -24.18
CA GLN A 335 -5.24 -17.37 -25.38
C GLN A 335 -4.22 -16.23 -25.19
N LEU A 336 -4.60 -15.13 -24.52
CA LEU A 336 -3.68 -14.06 -24.17
C LEU A 336 -2.54 -14.57 -23.26
N ILE A 337 -2.88 -15.35 -22.24
CA ILE A 337 -1.88 -15.98 -21.36
C ILE A 337 -0.97 -16.91 -22.16
N TYR A 338 -1.54 -17.74 -23.04
CA TYR A 338 -0.77 -18.65 -23.89
C TYR A 338 0.21 -17.90 -24.80
N GLN A 339 -0.23 -16.80 -25.42
CA GLN A 339 0.65 -15.94 -26.23
C GLN A 339 1.77 -15.33 -25.38
N CYS A 340 1.44 -14.86 -24.16
CA CYS A 340 2.43 -14.32 -23.24
C CYS A 340 3.52 -15.35 -22.94
N ILE A 341 3.19 -16.61 -22.67
CA ILE A 341 4.17 -17.62 -22.24
C ILE A 341 4.89 -18.34 -23.40
N SER A 342 4.23 -18.53 -24.56
CA SER A 342 4.73 -19.38 -25.65
C SER A 342 5.47 -18.67 -26.78
N LYS A 343 5.17 -17.39 -27.06
CA LYS A 343 5.76 -16.66 -28.19
C LYS A 343 7.16 -16.10 -27.92
N VAL A 344 7.69 -16.28 -26.72
CA VAL A 344 9.02 -15.73 -26.35
C VAL A 344 10.17 -16.57 -26.90
N SER A 345 11.30 -15.91 -27.13
CA SER A 345 12.59 -16.54 -27.42
C SER A 345 13.64 -16.00 -26.46
N PHE A 346 14.52 -16.86 -25.98
CA PHE A 346 15.56 -16.51 -25.01
C PHE A 346 16.94 -16.50 -25.64
N LYS A 347 17.77 -15.55 -25.22
CA LYS A 347 19.23 -15.58 -25.36
C LYS A 347 19.87 -15.51 -23.99
N VAL A 348 20.90 -16.30 -23.72
CA VAL A 348 21.65 -16.25 -22.45
C VAL A 348 22.86 -15.37 -22.65
N LEU A 349 23.08 -14.42 -21.73
CA LEU A 349 24.24 -13.56 -21.75
C LEU A 349 25.35 -14.17 -20.87
N ILE A 350 26.44 -14.61 -21.49
CA ILE A 350 27.60 -15.22 -20.80
C ILE A 350 28.80 -14.31 -21.02
N ASN A 351 29.33 -13.71 -19.94
CA ASN A 351 30.50 -12.82 -19.99
C ASN A 351 30.40 -11.70 -21.04
N GLY A 352 29.21 -11.10 -21.19
CA GLY A 352 28.96 -10.03 -22.17
C GLY A 352 28.71 -10.50 -23.61
N ARG A 353 28.71 -11.82 -23.87
CA ARG A 353 28.38 -12.40 -25.18
C ARG A 353 27.06 -13.15 -25.14
N THR A 354 26.20 -12.94 -26.14
CA THR A 354 24.90 -13.61 -26.23
C THR A 354 25.03 -15.00 -26.86
N SER A 355 24.32 -15.98 -26.30
CA SER A 355 24.14 -17.29 -26.92
C SER A 355 23.26 -17.22 -28.18
N THR A 356 23.16 -18.35 -28.88
CA THR A 356 22.09 -18.57 -29.86
C THR A 356 20.72 -18.49 -29.19
N SER A 357 19.73 -18.08 -29.97
CA SER A 357 18.34 -17.94 -29.51
C SER A 357 17.69 -19.31 -29.41
N PHE A 358 16.92 -19.56 -28.34
CA PHE A 358 16.14 -20.78 -28.18
C PHE A 358 14.73 -20.48 -27.68
N LYS A 359 13.77 -21.32 -28.07
CA LYS A 359 12.36 -21.20 -27.65
C LYS A 359 12.07 -22.15 -26.48
N PRO A 360 11.47 -21.66 -25.38
CA PRO A 360 11.02 -22.54 -24.31
C PRO A 360 9.85 -23.42 -24.77
N ARG A 361 9.71 -24.59 -24.14
CA ARG A 361 8.53 -25.48 -24.31
C ARG A 361 7.68 -25.56 -23.03
N CYS A 362 8.23 -25.09 -21.91
CA CYS A 362 7.63 -25.07 -20.61
C CYS A 362 8.23 -23.93 -19.78
N GLY A 363 7.63 -23.68 -18.62
CA GLY A 363 8.12 -22.74 -17.63
C GLY A 363 7.45 -21.37 -17.67
N LEU A 364 7.57 -20.64 -16.56
CA LEU A 364 7.12 -19.26 -16.40
C LEU A 364 8.34 -18.35 -16.23
N ARG A 365 8.26 -17.11 -16.73
CA ARG A 365 9.41 -16.19 -16.71
C ARG A 365 9.61 -15.57 -15.33
N GLN A 366 10.81 -15.68 -14.80
CA GLN A 366 11.24 -14.91 -13.61
C GLN A 366 11.49 -13.45 -14.02
N GLY A 367 10.88 -12.48 -13.34
CA GLY A 367 10.86 -11.07 -13.75
C GLY A 367 9.65 -10.63 -14.60
N ASP A 368 8.71 -11.52 -14.90
CA ASP A 368 7.44 -11.19 -15.57
C ASP A 368 6.33 -10.95 -14.52
N PRO A 369 5.66 -9.77 -14.52
CA PRO A 369 4.62 -9.45 -13.54
C PRO A 369 3.50 -10.48 -13.42
N LEU A 370 3.14 -11.17 -14.52
CA LEU A 370 2.05 -12.14 -14.57
C LEU A 370 2.43 -13.51 -14.00
N SER A 371 3.69 -13.90 -14.13
CA SER A 371 4.16 -15.26 -13.83
C SER A 371 3.91 -15.70 -12.37
N PRO A 372 4.14 -14.87 -11.33
CA PRO A 372 3.85 -15.26 -9.95
C PRO A 372 2.39 -15.63 -9.71
N TYR A 373 1.46 -14.94 -10.35
CA TYR A 373 0.02 -15.16 -10.19
C TYR A 373 -0.45 -16.42 -10.94
N LEU A 374 0.10 -16.68 -12.12
CA LEU A 374 -0.16 -17.93 -12.84
C LEU A 374 0.34 -19.15 -12.05
N PHE A 375 1.48 -19.01 -11.37
CA PHE A 375 2.03 -20.06 -10.53
C PHE A 375 1.12 -20.40 -9.33
N LEU A 376 0.35 -19.44 -8.82
CA LEU A 376 -0.62 -19.71 -7.75
C LEU A 376 -1.65 -20.76 -8.18
N PHE A 377 -2.21 -20.65 -9.39
CA PHE A 377 -3.17 -21.63 -9.91
C PHE A 377 -2.55 -23.01 -10.04
N CYS A 378 -1.28 -23.11 -10.43
CA CYS A 378 -0.57 -24.39 -10.50
C CYS A 378 -0.47 -25.05 -9.12
N MET A 379 -0.01 -24.30 -8.11
CA MET A 379 0.13 -24.81 -6.74
C MET A 379 -1.22 -25.06 -6.07
N ASP A 380 -2.26 -24.30 -6.40
CA ASP A 380 -3.61 -24.50 -5.86
C ASP A 380 -4.17 -25.87 -6.27
N ILE A 381 -3.81 -26.40 -7.44
CA ILE A 381 -4.18 -27.79 -7.82
C ILE A 381 -3.59 -28.81 -6.84
N LEU A 382 -2.34 -28.66 -6.40
CA LEU A 382 -1.77 -29.53 -5.37
C LEU A 382 -2.56 -29.39 -4.05
N GLY A 383 -2.91 -28.17 -3.67
CA GLY A 383 -3.72 -27.89 -2.48
C GLY A 383 -5.07 -28.61 -2.54
N ARG A 384 -5.78 -28.47 -3.66
CA ARG A 384 -7.06 -29.14 -3.92
C ARG A 384 -6.95 -30.66 -3.93
N MET A 385 -5.87 -31.23 -4.47
CA MET A 385 -5.63 -32.68 -4.41
C MET A 385 -5.44 -33.17 -2.97
N LEU A 386 -4.77 -32.39 -2.12
CA LEU A 386 -4.61 -32.70 -0.69
C LEU A 386 -5.94 -32.57 0.06
N THR A 387 -6.72 -31.53 -0.22
CA THR A 387 -8.06 -31.33 0.36
C THR A 387 -8.99 -32.47 -0.03
N LEU A 388 -9.06 -32.83 -1.32
CA LEU A 388 -9.85 -33.97 -1.80
C LEU A 388 -9.40 -35.28 -1.13
N GLY A 389 -8.09 -35.51 -1.03
CA GLY A 389 -7.55 -36.69 -0.35
C GLY A 389 -7.98 -36.79 1.12
N GLN A 390 -8.09 -35.66 1.81
CA GLN A 390 -8.65 -35.62 3.16
C GLN A 390 -10.16 -35.89 3.17
N ASP A 391 -10.92 -35.30 2.23
CA ASP A 391 -12.38 -35.40 2.21
C ASP A 391 -12.83 -36.84 1.98
N ILE A 392 -12.15 -37.56 1.07
CA ILE A 392 -12.35 -38.99 0.81
C ILE A 392 -11.59 -39.91 1.79
N LYS A 393 -11.03 -39.35 2.87
CA LYS A 393 -10.39 -40.08 3.99
C LYS A 393 -9.13 -40.89 3.64
N LEU A 394 -8.36 -40.51 2.61
CA LEU A 394 -7.05 -41.12 2.35
C LEU A 394 -6.02 -40.84 3.45
N PHE A 395 -6.13 -39.69 4.10
CA PHE A 395 -5.33 -39.32 5.27
C PHE A 395 -6.08 -38.27 6.09
N GLN A 396 -5.62 -38.01 7.32
CA GLN A 396 -6.19 -37.01 8.19
C GLN A 396 -5.20 -35.86 8.45
N GLY A 397 -5.59 -34.63 8.13
CA GLY A 397 -4.89 -33.41 8.53
C GLY A 397 -4.89 -33.15 10.04
N ILE A 398 -4.33 -32.01 10.46
CA ILE A 398 -4.13 -31.66 11.87
C ILE A 398 -5.17 -30.64 12.34
N LYS A 399 -5.86 -30.94 13.46
CA LYS A 399 -6.68 -29.97 14.21
C LYS A 399 -5.93 -29.52 15.47
N LEU A 400 -5.76 -28.21 15.60
CA LEU A 400 -5.06 -27.59 16.74
C LEU A 400 -5.94 -27.40 18.00
N ALA A 401 -7.26 -27.41 17.83
CA ALA A 401 -8.27 -27.39 18.88
C ALA A 401 -9.56 -28.02 18.35
N ARG A 402 -10.50 -28.37 19.24
CA ARG A 402 -11.75 -29.09 18.86
C ARG A 402 -12.56 -28.35 17.79
N GLN A 403 -12.66 -27.03 17.89
CA GLN A 403 -13.39 -26.16 16.96
C GLN A 403 -12.49 -25.55 15.87
N ALA A 404 -11.20 -25.90 15.83
CA ALA A 404 -10.29 -25.34 14.85
C ALA A 404 -10.50 -26.01 13.48
N PRO A 405 -10.31 -25.28 12.37
CA PRO A 405 -10.25 -25.89 11.06
C PRO A 405 -9.12 -26.92 11.00
N GLN A 406 -9.34 -27.96 10.19
CA GLN A 406 -8.34 -29.00 9.96
C GLN A 406 -7.36 -28.54 8.89
N ILE A 407 -6.07 -28.61 9.18
CA ILE A 407 -5.02 -28.10 8.28
C ILE A 407 -4.26 -29.29 7.71
N THR A 408 -4.28 -29.43 6.38
CA THR A 408 -3.49 -30.43 5.63
C THR A 408 -2.22 -29.84 5.06
N HIS A 409 -2.22 -28.56 4.72
CA HIS A 409 -1.09 -27.92 4.06
C HIS A 409 -1.03 -26.43 4.39
N LEU A 410 0.14 -25.83 4.17
CA LEU A 410 0.37 -24.38 4.18
C LEU A 410 1.34 -24.04 3.06
N PHE A 411 0.93 -23.15 2.17
CA PHE A 411 1.73 -22.74 1.02
C PHE A 411 2.08 -21.25 1.08
N PHE A 412 3.26 -20.94 0.57
CA PHE A 412 3.67 -19.59 0.25
C PHE A 412 4.44 -19.63 -1.06
N ALA A 413 3.72 -19.47 -2.17
CA ALA A 413 4.20 -19.77 -3.52
C ALA A 413 4.73 -21.21 -3.62
N ASP A 414 6.02 -21.41 -3.88
CA ASP A 414 6.68 -22.71 -4.05
C ASP A 414 7.12 -23.37 -2.74
N ASP A 415 7.26 -22.59 -1.65
CA ASP A 415 7.53 -23.13 -0.32
C ASP A 415 6.26 -23.79 0.24
N ALA A 416 6.28 -25.12 0.32
CA ALA A 416 5.12 -25.93 0.70
C ALA A 416 5.37 -26.76 1.96
N MET A 417 4.36 -26.80 2.83
CA MET A 417 4.32 -27.72 3.98
C MET A 417 3.05 -28.56 3.94
N ILE A 418 3.18 -29.84 4.28
CA ILE A 418 2.07 -30.78 4.38
C ILE A 418 2.06 -31.40 5.78
N PHE A 419 0.88 -31.55 6.35
CA PHE A 419 0.65 -31.93 7.74
C PHE A 419 -0.42 -33.02 7.81
N PHE A 420 -0.10 -34.15 8.45
CA PHE A 420 -1.04 -35.26 8.54
C PHE A 420 -0.72 -36.20 9.72
N GLN A 421 -1.69 -37.02 10.11
CA GLN A 421 -1.50 -38.13 11.03
C GLN A 421 -0.68 -39.23 10.33
N ALA A 422 0.48 -39.56 10.89
CA ALA A 422 1.43 -40.46 10.27
C ALA A 422 1.03 -41.91 10.50
N THR A 423 0.59 -42.56 9.43
CA THR A 423 0.45 -44.01 9.30
C THR A 423 1.14 -44.45 8.02
N GLU A 424 1.38 -45.74 7.87
CA GLU A 424 1.93 -46.31 6.63
C GLU A 424 1.05 -45.96 5.42
N THR A 425 -0.26 -46.20 5.54
CA THR A 425 -1.27 -45.85 4.54
C THR A 425 -1.29 -44.36 4.21
N SER A 426 -1.25 -43.49 5.22
CA SER A 426 -1.27 -42.04 5.02
C SER A 426 0.00 -41.55 4.32
N CYS A 427 1.17 -42.10 4.66
CA CYS A 427 2.43 -41.76 3.99
C CYS A 427 2.40 -42.17 2.52
N THR A 428 1.90 -43.37 2.22
CA THR A 428 1.77 -43.87 0.83
C THR A 428 0.81 -43.00 0.03
N ASN A 429 -0.34 -42.64 0.60
CA ASN A 429 -1.34 -41.80 -0.05
C ASN A 429 -0.82 -40.38 -0.32
N VAL A 430 -0.18 -39.75 0.67
CA VAL A 430 0.42 -38.41 0.50
C VAL A 430 1.55 -38.44 -0.53
N GLY A 431 2.43 -39.44 -0.48
CA GLY A 431 3.47 -39.65 -1.49
C GLY A 431 2.89 -39.80 -2.89
N GLY A 432 1.84 -40.62 -3.05
CA GLY A 432 1.15 -40.83 -4.32
C GLY A 432 0.48 -39.56 -4.87
N ILE A 433 -0.09 -38.71 -4.01
CA ILE A 433 -0.64 -37.39 -4.39
C ILE A 433 0.48 -36.50 -4.96
N ILE A 434 1.62 -36.41 -4.26
CA ILE A 434 2.76 -35.59 -4.69
C ILE A 434 3.32 -36.11 -6.02
N ASP A 435 3.51 -37.42 -6.16
CA ASP A 435 4.02 -38.04 -7.39
C ASP A 435 3.06 -37.83 -8.57
N ARG A 436 1.75 -37.92 -8.33
CA ARG A 436 0.73 -37.61 -9.35
C ARG A 436 0.80 -36.14 -9.76
N TYR A 437 0.88 -35.21 -8.81
CA TYR A 437 1.00 -33.78 -9.09
C TYR A 437 2.26 -33.46 -9.92
N CYS A 438 3.42 -34.00 -9.52
CA CYS A 438 4.67 -33.82 -10.25
C CYS A 438 4.56 -34.30 -11.71
N ARG A 439 3.98 -35.49 -11.93
CA ARG A 439 3.78 -36.06 -13.28
C ARG A 439 2.89 -35.18 -14.18
N ILE A 440 1.78 -34.65 -13.66
CA ILE A 440 0.85 -33.87 -14.48
C ILE A 440 1.28 -32.42 -14.69
N SER A 441 1.97 -31.82 -13.70
CA SER A 441 2.37 -30.40 -13.75
C SER A 441 3.74 -30.17 -14.39
N GLY A 442 4.56 -31.22 -14.50
CA GLY A 442 5.98 -31.12 -14.87
C GLY A 442 6.90 -30.75 -13.71
N GLN A 443 6.35 -30.49 -12.51
CA GLN A 443 7.15 -30.21 -11.31
C GLN A 443 7.97 -31.41 -10.86
N GLN A 444 9.04 -31.14 -10.13
CA GLN A 444 9.90 -32.17 -9.56
C GLN A 444 10.35 -31.77 -8.16
N LEU A 445 10.28 -32.70 -7.20
CA LEU A 445 10.79 -32.49 -5.85
C LEU A 445 12.30 -32.29 -5.85
N ASN A 446 12.75 -31.36 -5.02
CA ASN A 446 14.14 -31.22 -4.64
C ASN A 446 14.37 -32.01 -3.35
N LEU A 447 14.80 -33.27 -3.48
CA LEU A 447 15.01 -34.17 -2.34
C LEU A 447 16.16 -33.72 -1.42
N ALA A 448 17.06 -32.86 -1.88
CA ALA A 448 18.13 -32.29 -1.05
C ALA A 448 17.61 -31.22 -0.06
N LYS A 449 16.45 -30.62 -0.35
CA LYS A 449 15.85 -29.57 0.49
C LYS A 449 14.51 -29.97 1.09
N SER A 450 13.86 -30.99 0.54
CA SER A 450 12.63 -31.56 1.07
C SER A 450 12.95 -32.53 2.22
N PHE A 451 12.16 -32.51 3.27
CA PHE A 451 12.38 -33.35 4.45
C PHE A 451 11.09 -33.58 5.24
N VAL A 452 11.12 -34.58 6.12
CA VAL A 452 10.00 -34.89 7.03
C VAL A 452 10.44 -34.80 8.49
N LYS A 453 9.54 -34.27 9.33
CA LYS A 453 9.66 -34.27 10.78
C LYS A 453 8.49 -35.05 11.38
N PHE A 454 8.81 -36.01 12.25
CA PHE A 454 7.82 -36.82 12.97
C PHE A 454 7.65 -36.34 14.41
N SER A 455 6.47 -36.59 14.99
CA SER A 455 6.20 -36.32 16.39
C SER A 455 7.03 -37.22 17.31
N PRO A 456 7.42 -36.76 18.52
CA PRO A 456 8.32 -37.51 19.41
C PRO A 456 7.80 -38.89 19.86
N ASN A 457 6.49 -39.13 19.79
CA ASN A 457 5.85 -40.42 20.09
C ASN A 457 5.93 -41.45 18.94
N THR A 458 6.46 -41.07 17.77
CA THR A 458 6.64 -42.02 16.65
C THR A 458 7.88 -42.88 16.91
N SER A 459 7.75 -44.21 16.92
CA SER A 459 8.88 -45.11 17.21
C SER A 459 9.98 -45.03 16.14
N LEU A 460 11.21 -45.40 16.48
CA LEU A 460 12.33 -45.36 15.53
C LEU A 460 12.10 -46.27 14.30
N SER A 461 11.48 -47.44 14.49
CA SER A 461 11.11 -48.36 13.40
C SER A 461 10.06 -47.73 12.48
N GLN A 462 9.01 -47.13 13.05
CA GLN A 462 7.99 -46.40 12.28
C GLN A 462 8.59 -45.23 11.51
N GLN A 463 9.48 -44.45 12.14
CA GLN A 463 10.15 -43.34 11.47
C GLN A 463 10.97 -43.81 10.27
N GLN A 464 11.68 -44.94 10.38
CA GLN A 464 12.46 -45.50 9.26
C GLN A 464 11.54 -45.96 8.12
N ASN A 465 10.44 -46.65 8.46
CA ASN A 465 9.44 -47.08 7.48
C ASN A 465 8.83 -45.88 6.74
N TYR A 466 8.26 -44.91 7.49
CA TYR A 466 7.60 -43.73 6.90
C TYR A 466 8.57 -42.87 6.08
N LYS A 467 9.83 -42.75 6.52
CA LYS A 467 10.91 -42.09 5.77
C LYS A 467 11.14 -42.76 4.42
N SER A 468 11.18 -44.09 4.39
CA SER A 468 11.37 -44.87 3.16
C SER A 468 10.23 -44.64 2.17
N ILE A 469 8.98 -44.70 2.65
CA ILE A 469 7.78 -44.48 1.83
C ILE A 469 7.76 -43.08 1.22
N LEU A 470 8.05 -42.04 2.02
CA LEU A 470 8.05 -40.65 1.56
C LEU A 470 9.28 -40.28 0.72
N ARG A 471 10.33 -41.11 0.73
CA ARG A 471 11.62 -40.87 0.05
C ARG A 471 12.30 -39.56 0.46
N MET A 472 12.09 -39.12 1.70
CA MET A 472 12.61 -37.85 2.22
C MET A 472 13.47 -38.07 3.46
N PRO A 473 14.55 -37.31 3.66
CA PRO A 473 15.33 -37.37 4.90
C PRO A 473 14.48 -36.96 6.11
N LYS A 474 14.71 -37.63 7.25
CA LYS A 474 14.08 -37.26 8.53
C LYS A 474 14.90 -36.20 9.25
N VAL A 475 14.25 -35.21 9.87
CA VAL A 475 14.91 -34.19 10.70
C VAL A 475 14.32 -34.14 12.11
N THR A 476 15.15 -33.79 13.08
CA THR A 476 14.73 -33.58 14.48
C THR A 476 14.22 -32.16 14.71
N GLN A 477 14.84 -31.18 14.04
CA GLN A 477 14.45 -29.77 14.06
C GLN A 477 14.07 -29.32 12.66
N PHE A 478 12.95 -28.61 12.57
CA PHE A 478 12.43 -28.04 11.32
C PHE A 478 13.26 -26.82 10.86
N GLY A 479 14.00 -26.19 11.78
CA GLY A 479 14.89 -25.07 11.50
C GLY A 479 14.16 -23.73 11.39
N LYS A 480 14.66 -22.84 10.51
CA LYS A 480 14.06 -21.53 10.26
C LYS A 480 13.09 -21.62 9.08
N HIS A 481 11.89 -21.08 9.25
CA HIS A 481 10.90 -20.87 8.19
C HIS A 481 10.80 -19.38 7.89
N PHE A 482 11.06 -18.99 6.65
CA PHE A 482 11.20 -17.57 6.25
C PHE A 482 12.12 -16.75 7.16
N GLY A 483 13.22 -17.35 7.65
CA GLY A 483 14.16 -16.68 8.54
C GLY A 483 13.69 -16.50 9.99
N VAL A 484 12.51 -17.03 10.36
CA VAL A 484 11.97 -17.07 11.73
C VAL A 484 12.08 -18.50 12.28
N PRO A 485 12.46 -18.71 13.56
CA PRO A 485 12.50 -20.05 14.15
C PRO A 485 11.12 -20.74 14.10
N ALA A 486 11.02 -21.87 13.40
CA ALA A 486 9.76 -22.61 13.27
C ALA A 486 9.49 -23.47 14.52
N ASP A 487 10.55 -24.07 15.08
CA ASP A 487 10.53 -24.84 16.33
C ASP A 487 11.16 -24.04 17.49
N CYS A 488 10.41 -23.75 18.56
CA CYS A 488 10.94 -23.16 19.80
C CYS A 488 10.60 -24.06 20.99
N MET A 489 11.55 -24.91 21.39
CA MET A 489 11.27 -26.04 22.31
C MET A 489 12.02 -25.96 23.64
N VAL A 490 13.31 -25.61 23.65
CA VAL A 490 14.17 -25.88 24.83
C VAL A 490 14.81 -24.61 25.41
N SER A 491 15.49 -23.78 24.61
CA SER A 491 16.10 -22.53 25.11
C SER A 491 15.66 -21.31 24.29
N LYS A 492 14.76 -20.53 24.88
CA LYS A 492 14.08 -19.40 24.25
C LYS A 492 15.05 -18.31 23.75
N ARG A 493 16.20 -18.12 24.41
CA ARG A 493 17.20 -17.11 24.02
C ARG A 493 18.05 -17.55 22.83
N LEU A 494 18.51 -18.81 22.83
CA LEU A 494 19.43 -19.33 21.81
C LEU A 494 18.85 -19.24 20.40
N HIS A 495 17.54 -19.43 20.25
CA HIS A 495 16.87 -19.35 18.96
C HIS A 495 16.92 -17.95 18.31
N PHE A 496 17.17 -16.87 19.06
CA PHE A 496 17.21 -15.50 18.53
C PHE A 496 18.61 -14.88 18.50
N ASN A 497 19.65 -15.58 18.98
CA ASN A 497 21.02 -15.04 18.99
C ASN A 497 21.54 -14.69 17.58
N TYR A 498 21.08 -15.42 16.55
CA TYR A 498 21.44 -15.10 15.16
C TYR A 498 21.05 -13.67 14.74
N LEU A 499 20.09 -13.03 15.41
CA LEU A 499 19.75 -11.63 15.15
C LEU A 499 20.85 -10.70 15.66
N ILE A 500 21.43 -11.00 16.82
CA ILE A 500 22.57 -10.27 17.37
C ILE A 500 23.75 -10.42 16.41
N ASP A 501 24.02 -11.64 15.95
CA ASP A 501 25.13 -11.93 15.04
C ASP A 501 24.97 -11.17 13.72
N LYS A 502 23.78 -11.18 13.12
CA LYS A 502 23.50 -10.40 11.90
C LYS A 502 23.65 -8.89 12.10
N VAL A 503 23.17 -8.36 13.23
CA VAL A 503 23.35 -6.93 13.54
C VAL A 503 24.83 -6.61 13.74
N ALA A 504 25.60 -7.49 14.38
CA ALA A 504 27.04 -7.33 14.57
C ALA A 504 27.79 -7.34 13.24
N GLU A 505 27.46 -8.28 12.35
CA GLU A 505 28.03 -8.40 11.01
C GLU A 505 27.78 -7.14 10.17
N LEU A 506 26.55 -6.63 10.16
CA LEU A 506 26.20 -5.38 9.48
C LEU A 506 26.93 -4.16 10.05
N ILE A 507 26.99 -4.04 11.38
CA ILE A 507 27.73 -2.94 12.01
C ILE A 507 29.23 -3.04 11.67
N THR A 508 29.77 -4.26 11.63
CA THR A 508 31.18 -4.50 11.33
C THR A 508 31.50 -4.18 9.88
N SER A 509 30.65 -4.57 8.92
CA SER A 509 30.83 -4.25 7.50
C SER A 509 30.79 -2.74 7.23
N TRP A 510 30.11 -1.96 8.08
CA TRP A 510 30.07 -0.51 7.99
C TRP A 510 31.21 0.21 8.72
N ASN A 511 32.03 -0.48 9.52
CA ASN A 511 33.12 0.17 10.24
C ASN A 511 34.20 0.75 9.31
N GLY A 512 34.36 0.18 8.11
CA GLY A 512 35.26 0.70 7.07
C GLY A 512 34.70 1.91 6.32
N ALA A 513 33.40 2.21 6.44
CA ALA A 513 32.77 3.34 5.76
C ALA A 513 32.85 4.62 6.61
N LEU A 514 33.21 5.75 5.98
CA LEU A 514 33.25 7.09 6.61
C LEU A 514 31.84 7.67 6.79
N LEU A 515 31.05 7.06 7.68
CA LEU A 515 29.64 7.40 7.90
C LEU A 515 29.47 8.55 8.92
N SER A 516 28.78 9.60 8.51
CA SER A 516 28.28 10.65 9.42
C SER A 516 27.18 10.11 10.35
N GLN A 517 26.97 10.74 11.50
CA GLN A 517 25.92 10.32 12.44
C GLN A 517 24.51 10.39 11.86
N THR A 518 24.24 11.36 10.98
CA THR A 518 22.96 11.44 10.28
C THR A 518 22.76 10.23 9.36
N GLN A 519 23.79 9.83 8.60
CA GLN A 519 23.74 8.62 7.77
C GLN A 519 23.56 7.37 8.63
N LYS A 520 24.22 7.29 9.79
CA LYS A 520 24.02 6.18 10.74
C LYS A 520 22.57 6.08 11.21
N ILE A 521 21.90 7.18 11.52
CA ILE A 521 20.46 7.17 11.88
C ILE A 521 19.61 6.59 10.75
N VAL A 522 19.93 6.92 9.49
CA VAL A 522 19.26 6.36 8.33
C VAL A 522 19.47 4.85 8.28
N LEU A 523 20.72 4.38 8.30
CA LEU A 523 21.06 2.94 8.25
C LEU A 523 20.45 2.14 9.41
N ILE A 524 20.47 2.70 10.62
CA ILE A 524 19.83 2.07 11.79
C ILE A 524 18.35 1.84 11.52
N ASN A 525 17.63 2.87 11.07
CA ASN A 525 16.18 2.78 10.89
C ASN A 525 15.78 1.99 9.63
N SER A 526 16.52 2.13 8.53
CA SER A 526 16.18 1.53 7.23
C SER A 526 16.70 0.11 7.06
N VAL A 527 17.79 -0.26 7.75
CA VAL A 527 18.42 -1.58 7.60
C VAL A 527 18.33 -2.38 8.90
N ILE A 528 18.92 -1.91 10.00
CA ILE A 528 18.98 -2.71 11.25
C ILE A 528 17.57 -2.97 11.80
N VAL A 529 16.79 -1.90 12.03
CA VAL A 529 15.45 -2.02 12.59
C VAL A 529 14.53 -2.78 11.63
N ALA A 530 14.63 -2.54 10.32
CA ALA A 530 13.84 -3.22 9.30
C ALA A 530 14.11 -4.74 9.27
N MET A 531 15.39 -5.14 9.32
CA MET A 531 15.79 -6.56 9.35
C MET A 531 15.22 -7.29 10.58
N VAL A 532 15.31 -6.67 11.76
CA VAL A 532 14.78 -7.27 12.99
C VAL A 532 13.25 -7.24 13.02
N SER A 533 12.63 -6.27 12.33
CA SER A 533 11.17 -6.11 12.28
C SER A 533 10.46 -7.33 11.72
N HIS A 534 11.02 -7.99 10.70
CA HIS A 534 10.46 -9.22 10.13
C HIS A 534 10.16 -10.30 11.18
N VAL A 535 11.10 -10.53 12.09
CA VAL A 535 10.93 -11.52 13.18
C VAL A 535 9.99 -10.99 14.26
N MET A 536 10.10 -9.71 14.60
CA MET A 536 9.26 -9.05 15.60
C MET A 536 7.78 -9.00 15.22
N MET A 537 7.44 -9.07 13.94
CA MET A 537 6.05 -9.13 13.48
C MET A 537 5.40 -10.48 13.78
N CYS A 538 6.19 -11.54 13.92
CA CYS A 538 5.68 -12.90 14.12
C CYS A 538 5.78 -13.34 15.57
N LEU A 539 6.94 -13.14 16.22
CA LEU A 539 7.23 -13.70 17.54
C LEU A 539 7.64 -12.62 18.53
N GLU A 540 7.33 -12.85 19.80
CA GLU A 540 7.85 -12.04 20.90
C GLU A 540 9.30 -12.43 21.19
N ILE A 541 10.24 -11.55 20.90
CA ILE A 541 11.67 -11.80 21.12
C ILE A 541 11.99 -11.59 22.60
N PRO A 542 12.85 -12.42 23.23
CA PRO A 542 13.26 -12.21 24.61
C PRO A 542 13.88 -10.82 24.84
N ILE A 543 13.46 -10.14 25.91
CA ILE A 543 13.89 -8.76 26.19
C ILE A 543 15.40 -8.61 26.32
N SER A 544 16.11 -9.65 26.77
CA SER A 544 17.58 -9.66 26.84
C SER A 544 18.24 -9.51 25.46
N VAL A 545 17.67 -10.14 24.43
CA VAL A 545 18.16 -10.05 23.04
C VAL A 545 17.86 -8.66 22.47
N LEU A 546 16.64 -8.17 22.69
CA LEU A 546 16.22 -6.83 22.26
C LEU A 546 17.08 -5.73 22.89
N ASN A 547 17.31 -5.80 24.20
CA ASN A 547 18.16 -4.85 24.93
C ASN A 547 19.61 -4.89 24.44
N LYS A 548 20.12 -6.05 24.03
CA LYS A 548 21.46 -6.19 23.44
C LYS A 548 21.53 -5.50 22.08
N ILE A 549 20.51 -5.67 21.24
CA ILE A 549 20.41 -4.98 19.95
C ILE A 549 20.33 -3.45 20.15
N ASP A 550 19.49 -2.97 21.06
CA ASP A 550 19.39 -1.54 21.39
C ASP A 550 20.74 -0.98 21.90
N SER A 551 21.49 -1.75 22.70
CA SER A 551 22.86 -1.39 23.10
C SER A 551 23.81 -1.29 21.91
N MET A 552 23.77 -2.24 20.97
CA MET A 552 24.62 -2.23 19.78
C MET A 552 24.30 -1.05 18.86
N ILE A 553 23.01 -0.72 18.69
CA ILE A 553 22.55 0.48 17.96
C ILE A 553 23.13 1.75 18.59
N ALA A 554 23.05 1.88 19.92
CA ALA A 554 23.59 3.04 20.62
C ALA A 554 25.12 3.14 20.47
N THR A 555 25.84 2.02 20.62
CA THR A 555 27.30 1.96 20.43
C THR A 555 27.68 2.35 19.01
N PHE A 556 26.99 1.82 17.99
CA PHE A 556 27.24 2.16 16.59
C PHE A 556 27.00 3.63 16.28
N PHE A 557 25.91 4.21 16.82
CA PHE A 557 25.60 5.62 16.65
C PHE A 557 26.68 6.55 17.22
N TRP A 558 27.25 6.21 18.39
CA TRP A 558 28.29 7.01 19.03
C TRP A 558 29.71 6.71 18.54
N ALA A 559 29.95 5.56 17.90
CA ALA A 559 31.26 5.18 17.38
C ALA A 559 31.81 6.21 16.37
N LYS A 560 33.13 6.40 16.38
CA LYS A 560 33.87 7.22 15.41
C LYS A 560 35.03 6.41 14.83
N LYS A 561 35.16 6.35 13.50
CA LYS A 561 36.24 5.62 12.79
C LYS A 561 36.47 4.19 13.34
N GLY A 562 35.41 3.43 13.55
CA GLY A 562 35.48 2.06 14.08
C GLY A 562 35.84 1.92 15.58
N LYS A 563 36.19 3.00 16.29
CA LYS A 563 36.45 2.98 17.74
C LYS A 563 35.18 3.25 18.55
N LYS A 564 35.10 2.68 19.76
CA LYS A 564 34.03 2.97 20.73
C LYS A 564 34.03 4.47 21.02
N GLY A 565 32.91 5.14 20.76
CA GLY A 565 32.73 6.55 21.06
C GLY A 565 31.99 6.76 22.37
N MET A 566 32.23 7.91 23.02
CA MET A 566 31.55 8.25 24.27
C MET A 566 30.05 8.46 24.04
N HIS A 567 29.23 7.85 24.92
CA HIS A 567 27.78 8.01 24.90
C HIS A 567 27.40 9.36 25.55
N TRP A 568 27.17 10.38 24.72
CA TRP A 568 26.87 11.73 25.20
C TRP A 568 25.47 11.89 25.79
N VAL A 569 24.53 11.06 25.36
CA VAL A 569 23.14 11.15 25.79
C VAL A 569 22.68 9.77 26.24
N ARG A 570 21.84 9.73 27.28
CA ARG A 570 21.20 8.48 27.74
C ARG A 570 20.52 7.79 26.56
N ARG A 571 20.72 6.47 26.46
CA ARG A 571 20.17 5.66 25.37
C ARG A 571 18.66 5.84 25.21
N ASP A 572 17.92 5.95 26.30
CA ASP A 572 16.46 6.06 26.26
C ASP A 572 15.98 7.36 25.57
N ILE A 573 16.76 8.44 25.63
CA ILE A 573 16.46 9.69 24.91
C ILE A 573 16.61 9.51 23.41
N LEU A 574 17.60 8.73 22.95
CA LEU A 574 17.75 8.41 21.52
C LEU A 574 16.50 7.74 20.96
N HIS A 575 15.84 6.95 21.80
CA HIS A 575 14.65 6.19 21.46
C HIS A 575 13.34 6.98 21.49
N LEU A 576 13.34 8.19 22.04
CA LEU A 576 12.16 9.04 22.04
C LEU A 576 11.77 9.45 20.60
N PRO A 577 10.48 9.68 20.34
CA PRO A 577 10.04 10.33 19.11
C PRO A 577 10.77 11.66 18.90
N ARG A 578 11.02 12.02 17.64
CA ARG A 578 11.66 13.29 17.26
C ARG A 578 10.99 14.50 17.92
N GLY A 579 9.67 14.59 17.85
CA GLY A 579 8.90 15.67 18.47
C GLY A 579 8.93 15.71 19.99
N MET A 580 9.42 14.66 20.67
CA MET A 580 9.58 14.59 22.13
C MET A 580 11.05 14.75 22.56
N GLY A 581 11.93 15.20 21.64
CA GLY A 581 13.34 15.42 21.95
C GLY A 581 14.26 14.22 21.75
N GLY A 582 13.81 13.16 21.09
CA GLY A 582 14.67 12.06 20.66
C GLY A 582 15.12 12.15 19.20
N LEU A 583 15.78 11.10 18.71
CA LEU A 583 16.25 11.00 17.33
C LEU A 583 15.28 10.25 16.41
N GLY A 584 14.24 9.65 16.98
CA GLY A 584 13.33 8.76 16.28
C GLY A 584 13.93 7.39 15.97
N ILE A 585 14.95 6.95 16.72
CA ILE A 585 15.48 5.58 16.65
C ILE A 585 14.54 4.69 17.46
N ARG A 586 13.70 3.89 16.81
CA ARG A 586 12.69 3.12 17.56
C ARG A 586 13.34 2.08 18.48
N ARG A 587 12.97 2.11 19.78
CA ARG A 587 13.28 1.04 20.72
C ARG A 587 12.72 -0.28 20.20
N VAL A 588 13.57 -1.27 20.02
CA VAL A 588 13.22 -2.52 19.34
C VAL A 588 12.23 -3.34 20.20
N SER A 589 12.33 -3.29 21.53
CA SER A 589 11.39 -3.96 22.43
C SER A 589 9.95 -3.44 22.34
N THR A 590 9.77 -2.12 22.46
CA THR A 590 8.46 -1.48 22.30
C THR A 590 7.90 -1.76 20.89
N LEU A 591 8.75 -1.75 19.87
CA LEU A 591 8.34 -2.02 18.49
C LEU A 591 7.82 -3.46 18.31
N ASN A 592 8.44 -4.45 18.97
CA ASN A 592 7.97 -5.84 18.94
C ASN A 592 6.55 -5.98 19.49
N SER A 593 6.28 -5.38 20.66
CA SER A 593 4.94 -5.38 21.26
C SER A 593 3.91 -4.75 20.33
N VAL A 594 4.23 -3.61 19.70
CA VAL A 594 3.32 -2.92 18.78
C VAL A 594 3.04 -3.73 17.51
N PHE A 595 4.03 -4.44 16.96
CA PHE A 595 3.78 -5.30 15.81
C PHE A 595 2.86 -6.47 16.14
N LEU A 596 3.05 -7.10 17.31
CA LEU A 596 2.14 -8.15 17.77
C LEU A 596 0.73 -7.58 18.05
N MET A 597 0.61 -6.39 18.62
CA MET A 597 -0.68 -5.69 18.77
C MET A 597 -1.36 -5.48 17.42
N LYS A 598 -0.61 -5.08 16.39
CA LYS A 598 -1.14 -4.92 15.03
C LYS A 598 -1.68 -6.23 14.46
N GLN A 599 -0.95 -7.33 14.65
CA GLN A 599 -1.36 -8.65 14.22
C GLN A 599 -2.66 -9.09 14.93
N VAL A 600 -2.75 -8.87 16.24
CA VAL A 600 -3.97 -9.15 17.02
C VAL A 600 -5.15 -8.30 16.54
N TRP A 601 -4.95 -7.00 16.38
CA TRP A 601 -5.97 -6.09 15.85
C TRP A 601 -6.51 -6.59 14.51
N ARG A 602 -5.61 -6.99 13.60
CA ARG A 602 -5.98 -7.53 12.28
C ARG A 602 -6.78 -8.82 12.38
N MET A 603 -6.36 -9.78 13.21
CA MET A 603 -7.09 -11.04 13.40
C MET A 603 -8.49 -10.81 13.96
N HIS A 604 -8.64 -9.83 14.86
CA HIS A 604 -9.95 -9.48 15.41
C HIS A 604 -10.88 -8.85 14.37
N GLN A 605 -10.35 -7.94 13.53
CA GLN A 605 -11.12 -7.30 12.46
C GLN A 605 -11.44 -8.25 11.29
N ASN A 606 -10.71 -9.36 11.17
CA ASN A 606 -10.87 -10.33 10.09
C ASN A 606 -11.03 -11.75 10.67
N PRO A 607 -12.18 -12.06 11.30
CA PRO A 607 -12.42 -13.36 11.92
C PRO A 607 -12.48 -14.53 10.92
N GLN A 608 -12.70 -14.24 9.64
CA GLN A 608 -12.77 -15.21 8.54
C GLN A 608 -11.42 -15.85 8.20
N LEU A 609 -10.31 -15.19 8.47
CA LEU A 609 -8.97 -15.68 8.14
C LEU A 609 -8.67 -17.01 8.84
N LEU A 610 -7.96 -17.92 8.16
CA LEU A 610 -7.55 -19.21 8.71
C LEU A 610 -6.87 -19.08 10.09
N ILE A 611 -5.93 -18.14 10.22
CA ILE A 611 -5.25 -17.85 11.49
C ILE A 611 -6.21 -17.37 12.58
N SER A 612 -7.16 -16.48 12.24
CA SER A 612 -8.15 -15.98 13.19
C SER A 612 -9.03 -17.11 13.71
N ARG A 613 -9.51 -18.00 12.82
CA ARG A 613 -10.33 -19.17 13.20
C ARG A 613 -9.58 -20.16 14.08
N VAL A 614 -8.31 -20.43 13.78
CA VAL A 614 -7.43 -21.28 14.61
C VAL A 614 -7.23 -20.68 16.01
N HIS A 615 -6.98 -19.37 16.09
CA HIS A 615 -6.78 -18.67 17.36
C HIS A 615 -8.06 -18.61 18.19
N LEU A 616 -9.20 -18.27 17.58
CA LEU A 616 -10.53 -18.25 18.20
C LEU A 616 -10.91 -19.62 18.79
N ALA A 617 -10.61 -20.71 18.08
CA ALA A 617 -10.89 -22.07 18.55
C ALA A 617 -10.07 -22.48 19.79
N LYS A 618 -8.96 -21.80 20.08
CA LYS A 618 -8.14 -22.00 21.29
C LYS A 618 -8.53 -21.08 22.45
N GLY A 619 -9.46 -20.15 22.24
CA GLY A 619 -9.95 -19.22 23.24
C GLY A 619 -10.45 -17.92 22.61
N LYS A 620 -11.46 -17.31 23.24
CA LYS A 620 -12.00 -16.02 22.80
C LYS A 620 -10.95 -14.91 22.97
N PHE A 621 -10.97 -13.95 22.06
CA PHE A 621 -10.16 -12.74 22.18
C PHE A 621 -10.53 -11.96 23.47
N ALA A 622 -9.52 -11.51 24.21
CA ALA A 622 -9.67 -10.57 25.32
C ALA A 622 -10.37 -9.28 24.87
N LEU A 623 -10.15 -8.86 23.61
CA LEU A 623 -10.85 -7.73 22.99
C LEU A 623 -12.37 -7.94 22.95
N THR A 624 -12.83 -9.17 22.69
CA THR A 624 -14.25 -9.53 22.65
C THR A 624 -14.85 -9.70 24.05
N THR A 625 -14.08 -10.24 24.99
CA THR A 625 -14.57 -10.57 26.34
C THR A 625 -14.46 -9.43 27.35
N GLY A 626 -13.66 -8.39 27.02
CA GLY A 626 -13.31 -7.31 27.92
C GLY A 626 -12.43 -7.72 29.09
N LYS A 627 -11.89 -8.95 29.09
CA LYS A 627 -11.08 -9.51 30.17
C LYS A 627 -9.72 -9.91 29.63
N PRO A 628 -8.62 -9.60 30.37
CA PRO A 628 -7.30 -10.07 29.97
C PRO A 628 -7.25 -11.59 29.95
N ASN A 629 -6.59 -12.13 28.94
CA ASN A 629 -6.38 -13.55 28.76
C ASN A 629 -5.38 -14.09 29.78
N ASN A 630 -5.76 -15.16 30.49
CA ASN A 630 -4.86 -15.92 31.35
C ASN A 630 -3.96 -16.83 30.49
N LEU A 631 -2.65 -16.81 30.74
CA LEU A 631 -1.66 -17.60 29.99
C LEU A 631 -1.54 -19.04 30.52
N LEU A 632 -2.66 -19.69 30.83
CA LEU A 632 -2.69 -21.05 31.37
C LEU A 632 -2.66 -22.09 30.24
N GLY A 633 -1.91 -23.18 30.46
CA GLY A 633 -1.83 -24.32 29.53
C GLY A 633 -0.62 -24.32 28.58
N ARG A 634 -0.55 -25.37 27.73
CA ARG A 634 0.54 -25.59 26.76
C ARG A 634 0.24 -24.84 25.45
N VAL A 635 0.55 -23.55 25.44
CA VAL A 635 0.45 -22.68 24.24
C VAL A 635 1.81 -22.47 23.59
N SER A 636 1.81 -22.32 22.25
CA SER A 636 3.01 -21.99 21.47
C SER A 636 3.59 -20.63 21.87
N TRP A 637 4.85 -20.39 21.48
CA TRP A 637 5.51 -19.13 21.76
C TRP A 637 4.84 -17.96 21.01
N GLY A 638 4.49 -18.17 19.73
CA GLY A 638 3.73 -17.19 18.94
C GLY A 638 2.40 -16.82 19.58
N MET A 639 1.58 -17.81 19.96
CA MET A 639 0.29 -17.59 20.63
C MET A 639 0.46 -16.85 21.96
N ARG A 640 1.48 -17.20 22.75
CA ARG A 640 1.77 -16.54 24.03
C ARG A 640 2.10 -15.06 23.84
N GLY A 641 2.90 -14.74 22.82
CA GLY A 641 3.23 -13.36 22.48
C GLY A 641 2.01 -12.56 22.03
N LEU A 642 1.18 -13.15 21.18
CA LEU A 642 -0.06 -12.52 20.71
C LEU A 642 -1.06 -12.29 21.85
N ARG A 643 -1.27 -13.25 22.77
CA ARG A 643 -2.14 -13.05 23.95
C ARG A 643 -1.64 -11.96 24.89
N ARG A 644 -0.32 -11.82 25.07
CA ARG A 644 0.25 -10.70 25.86
C ARG A 644 0.03 -9.37 25.17
N ALA A 645 0.31 -9.29 23.87
CA ALA A 645 0.06 -8.08 23.08
C ALA A 645 -1.42 -7.70 23.07
N GLU A 646 -2.32 -8.68 23.04
CA GLU A 646 -3.75 -8.48 23.13
C GLU A 646 -4.19 -7.86 24.47
N ASN A 647 -3.66 -8.34 25.59
CA ASN A 647 -3.96 -7.77 26.91
C ASN A 647 -3.55 -6.30 27.00
N VAL A 648 -2.43 -5.93 26.37
CA VAL A 648 -1.96 -4.55 26.28
C VAL A 648 -2.84 -3.73 25.33
N LEU A 649 -3.20 -4.30 24.19
CA LEU A 649 -4.10 -3.67 23.20
C LEU A 649 -5.46 -3.33 23.80
N LEU A 650 -6.05 -4.24 24.60
CA LEU A 650 -7.32 -4.03 25.31
C LEU A 650 -7.32 -2.75 26.14
N GLN A 651 -6.18 -2.33 26.70
CA GLN A 651 -6.10 -1.11 27.51
C GLN A 651 -6.38 0.16 26.70
N GLY A 652 -6.04 0.18 25.40
CA GLY A 652 -6.27 1.31 24.50
C GLY A 652 -7.49 1.16 23.58
N CYS A 653 -8.25 0.07 23.68
CA CYS A 653 -9.47 -0.14 22.90
C CYS A 653 -10.73 0.28 23.66
N ALA A 654 -11.74 0.69 22.90
CA ALA A 654 -13.08 0.98 23.38
C ALA A 654 -14.12 0.54 22.34
N TRP A 655 -15.38 0.44 22.75
CA TRP A 655 -16.50 0.06 21.91
C TRP A 655 -17.31 1.28 21.51
N LYS A 656 -17.63 1.38 20.22
CA LYS A 656 -18.64 2.27 19.67
C LYS A 656 -19.95 1.50 19.63
N VAL A 657 -20.97 2.05 20.26
CA VAL A 657 -22.30 1.43 20.36
C VAL A 657 -22.96 1.42 18.99
N GLY A 658 -23.43 0.24 18.59
CA GLY A 658 -24.36 0.02 17.48
C GLY A 658 -25.69 -0.45 18.06
N ASN A 659 -25.99 -1.74 17.95
CA ASN A 659 -27.17 -2.37 18.55
C ASN A 659 -27.02 -2.69 20.05
N GLY A 660 -25.81 -2.63 20.61
CA GLY A 660 -25.56 -2.83 22.04
C GLY A 660 -25.54 -4.28 22.52
N ASP A 661 -25.70 -5.27 21.63
CA ASP A 661 -25.83 -6.68 21.99
C ASP A 661 -24.51 -7.39 22.32
N SER A 662 -23.40 -6.84 21.82
CA SER A 662 -22.05 -7.38 22.05
C SER A 662 -21.36 -6.72 23.23
N ILE A 663 -21.88 -5.58 23.71
CA ILE A 663 -21.26 -4.77 24.75
C ILE A 663 -21.87 -5.08 26.12
N LYS A 664 -21.02 -5.49 27.07
CA LYS A 664 -21.41 -5.65 28.49
C LYS A 664 -21.21 -4.33 29.23
N ALA A 665 -22.30 -3.77 29.75
CA ALA A 665 -22.32 -2.41 30.28
C ALA A 665 -21.29 -2.17 31.38
N GLY A 666 -21.19 -3.10 32.34
CA GLY A 666 -20.27 -3.02 33.49
C GLY A 666 -18.86 -3.55 33.26
N ARG A 667 -18.49 -3.95 32.04
CA ARG A 667 -17.15 -4.55 31.77
C ARG A 667 -16.40 -3.89 30.64
N HIS A 668 -17.12 -3.45 29.61
CA HIS A 668 -16.50 -2.89 28.42
C HIS A 668 -16.33 -1.39 28.55
N LYS A 669 -15.31 -0.85 27.89
CA LYS A 669 -15.11 0.60 27.76
C LYS A 669 -15.95 1.10 26.60
N TRP A 670 -17.10 1.70 26.85
CA TRP A 670 -18.02 2.13 25.79
C TRP A 670 -18.51 3.58 25.94
N VAL A 671 -18.20 4.23 27.07
CA VAL A 671 -18.52 5.64 27.32
C VAL A 671 -17.22 6.43 27.33
N ASN A 672 -16.91 7.13 26.24
CA ASN A 672 -15.69 7.94 26.09
C ASN A 672 -14.39 7.23 26.49
N GLY A 673 -14.28 5.94 26.16
CA GLY A 673 -13.12 5.10 26.48
C GLY A 673 -13.04 4.63 27.94
N ARG A 674 -14.12 4.76 28.72
CA ARG A 674 -14.23 4.34 30.11
C ARG A 674 -15.35 3.32 30.29
N VAL A 675 -15.27 2.57 31.39
CA VAL A 675 -16.37 1.73 31.87
C VAL A 675 -17.24 2.65 32.74
N PRO A 676 -18.54 2.81 32.44
CA PRO A 676 -19.42 3.64 33.25
C PRO A 676 -19.63 3.04 34.65
N ILE A 677 -19.86 3.91 35.62
CA ILE A 677 -20.10 3.56 37.02
C ILE A 677 -21.61 3.47 37.25
N PHE A 678 -22.07 2.33 37.75
CA PHE A 678 -23.46 2.15 38.15
C PHE A 678 -23.78 2.97 39.41
N GLY A 679 -25.04 3.39 39.56
CA GLY A 679 -25.50 4.05 40.77
C GLY A 679 -25.29 3.18 42.01
N SER A 680 -25.06 3.80 43.16
CA SER A 680 -24.74 3.10 44.43
C SER A 680 -25.81 2.10 44.88
N HIS A 681 -27.04 2.26 44.42
CA HIS A 681 -28.18 1.37 44.69
C HIS A 681 -28.22 0.11 43.82
N ILE A 682 -27.39 0.01 42.77
CA ILE A 682 -27.36 -1.15 41.87
C ILE A 682 -26.36 -2.19 42.37
N ARG A 683 -26.84 -3.43 42.60
CA ARG A 683 -25.97 -4.55 42.93
C ARG A 683 -25.18 -5.00 41.69
N LEU A 684 -23.85 -5.05 41.82
CA LEU A 684 -22.96 -5.46 40.72
C LEU A 684 -23.17 -6.92 40.25
N THR A 685 -23.80 -7.77 41.06
CA THR A 685 -24.20 -9.12 40.68
C THR A 685 -25.28 -9.10 39.59
N ASP A 686 -26.21 -8.16 39.70
CA ASP A 686 -27.40 -8.08 38.86
C ASP A 686 -27.01 -7.39 37.54
N ALA A 687 -26.20 -6.33 37.64
CA ALA A 687 -25.64 -5.62 36.50
C ALA A 687 -24.56 -6.40 35.71
N LYS A 688 -24.14 -7.58 36.20
CA LYS A 688 -23.06 -8.39 35.59
C LYS A 688 -23.39 -8.89 34.19
N SER A 689 -24.67 -9.15 33.92
CA SER A 689 -25.19 -9.66 32.65
C SER A 689 -25.77 -8.59 31.75
N TRP A 690 -25.98 -7.36 32.26
CA TRP A 690 -26.58 -6.27 31.50
C TRP A 690 -25.74 -5.91 30.27
N LYS A 691 -26.43 -5.85 29.14
CA LYS A 691 -25.90 -5.41 27.85
C LYS A 691 -26.30 -3.98 27.59
N VAL A 692 -25.59 -3.31 26.67
CA VAL A 692 -25.95 -1.94 26.29
C VAL A 692 -27.31 -1.90 25.59
N SER A 693 -27.72 -2.97 24.91
CA SER A 693 -29.06 -3.08 24.32
C SER A 693 -30.21 -2.96 25.32
N HIS A 694 -29.99 -3.22 26.63
CA HIS A 694 -30.99 -2.99 27.67
C HIS A 694 -31.36 -1.51 27.85
N PHE A 695 -30.46 -0.59 27.47
CA PHE A 695 -30.64 0.86 27.62
C PHE A 695 -31.10 1.55 26.34
N ILE A 696 -31.36 0.79 25.27
CA ILE A 696 -31.76 1.30 23.96
C ILE A 696 -33.23 0.92 23.74
N LYS A 697 -34.07 1.89 23.38
CA LYS A 697 -35.47 1.62 23.05
C LYS A 697 -35.58 0.84 21.74
N SER A 698 -36.45 -0.17 21.69
CA SER A 698 -36.58 -1.11 20.56
C SER A 698 -37.20 -0.51 19.30
N ASP A 699 -37.85 0.65 19.40
CA ASP A 699 -38.62 1.35 18.38
C ASP A 699 -37.84 2.44 17.63
N HIS A 700 -36.95 3.16 18.32
CA HIS A 700 -36.35 4.40 17.78
C HIS A 700 -34.81 4.48 17.77
N LEU A 701 -34.09 3.40 18.09
CA LEU A 701 -32.62 3.40 18.23
C LEU A 701 -32.12 4.61 19.06
N SER A 702 -32.90 4.96 20.09
CA SER A 702 -32.67 6.08 20.99
C SER A 702 -32.43 5.56 22.40
N TRP A 703 -31.69 6.31 23.21
CA TRP A 703 -31.46 5.95 24.61
C TRP A 703 -32.76 5.99 25.41
N ASP A 704 -32.99 4.98 26.24
CA ASP A 704 -34.02 5.05 27.26
C ASP A 704 -33.53 5.92 28.43
N ALA A 705 -33.95 7.18 28.41
CA ALA A 705 -33.51 8.18 29.38
C ALA A 705 -33.85 7.82 30.82
N GLU A 706 -34.96 7.10 31.06
CA GLU A 706 -35.38 6.71 32.41
C GLU A 706 -34.49 5.58 32.92
N VAL A 707 -34.33 4.51 32.12
CA VAL A 707 -33.51 3.36 32.50
C VAL A 707 -32.04 3.76 32.67
N VAL A 708 -31.50 4.63 31.81
CA VAL A 708 -30.12 5.12 31.91
C VAL A 708 -29.91 5.93 33.19
N ARG A 709 -30.79 6.90 33.50
CA ARG A 709 -30.65 7.74 34.71
C ARG A 709 -30.83 6.94 36.00
N ASN A 710 -31.69 5.92 35.99
CA ASN A 710 -31.90 5.05 37.15
C ASN A 710 -30.78 4.01 37.33
N SER A 711 -29.94 3.76 36.32
CA SER A 711 -28.90 2.72 36.35
C SER A 711 -27.49 3.24 36.64
N PHE A 712 -27.15 4.46 36.19
CA PHE A 712 -25.79 4.99 36.24
C PHE A 712 -25.67 6.23 37.13
N ASP A 713 -24.46 6.55 37.57
CA ASP A 713 -24.18 7.84 38.22
C ASP A 713 -24.57 9.02 37.29
N ASN A 714 -24.96 10.17 37.87
CA ASN A 714 -25.46 11.32 37.12
C ASN A 714 -24.47 11.81 36.04
N MET A 715 -23.16 11.77 36.31
CA MET A 715 -22.15 12.16 35.31
C MET A 715 -22.08 11.17 34.14
N ASP A 716 -22.08 9.86 34.44
CA ASP A 716 -22.01 8.82 33.41
C ASP A 716 -23.33 8.70 32.63
N ALA A 717 -24.48 8.89 33.27
CA ALA A 717 -25.80 8.93 32.62
C ALA A 717 -25.86 10.06 31.58
N LYS A 718 -25.38 11.26 31.91
CA LYS A 718 -25.27 12.37 30.94
C LYS A 718 -24.32 12.04 29.79
N ALA A 719 -23.17 11.45 30.09
CA ALA A 719 -22.22 11.03 29.07
C ALA A 719 -22.82 9.97 28.13
N ILE A 720 -23.57 8.99 28.65
CA ILE A 720 -24.27 7.97 27.85
C ILE A 720 -25.30 8.60 26.92
N MET A 721 -26.20 9.44 27.46
CA MET A 721 -27.25 10.10 26.66
C MET A 721 -26.68 10.99 25.54
N SER A 722 -25.45 11.47 25.68
CA SER A 722 -24.76 12.26 24.66
C SER A 722 -24.05 11.44 23.58
N LEU A 723 -24.02 10.11 23.65
CA LEU A 723 -23.41 9.24 22.62
C LEU A 723 -24.34 9.09 21.42
N GLU A 724 -23.81 9.25 20.19
CA GLU A 724 -24.57 8.95 18.98
C GLU A 724 -24.90 7.45 18.88
N LEU A 725 -26.14 7.15 18.49
CA LEU A 725 -26.61 5.84 18.07
C LEU A 725 -26.84 5.85 16.55
N PRO A 726 -26.66 4.72 15.86
CA PRO A 726 -26.89 4.65 14.42
C PRO A 726 -28.39 4.77 14.10
N THR A 727 -28.71 5.34 12.93
CA THR A 727 -30.10 5.42 12.40
C THR A 727 -30.65 4.06 11.95
N ARG A 728 -29.79 3.06 11.81
CA ARG A 728 -30.12 1.68 11.43
C ARG A 728 -29.45 0.70 12.38
N THR A 729 -29.99 -0.52 12.47
CA THR A 729 -29.40 -1.59 13.28
C THR A 729 -28.05 -2.02 12.70
N ILE A 730 -26.97 -1.46 13.24
CA ILE A 730 -25.58 -1.79 12.89
C ILE A 730 -24.93 -2.52 14.08
N MET A 731 -24.04 -3.47 13.80
CA MET A 731 -23.30 -4.19 14.83
C MET A 731 -22.35 -3.27 15.61
N ASP A 732 -22.20 -3.53 16.90
CA ASP A 732 -21.21 -2.86 17.75
C ASP A 732 -19.78 -2.94 17.19
N GLN A 733 -19.01 -1.86 17.30
CA GLN A 733 -17.66 -1.79 16.70
C GLN A 733 -16.58 -1.49 17.73
N LEU A 734 -15.54 -2.33 17.79
CA LEU A 734 -14.36 -2.04 18.57
C LEU A 734 -13.46 -1.04 17.83
N TYR A 735 -13.05 0.03 18.50
CA TYR A 735 -12.18 1.06 17.95
C TYR A 735 -10.96 1.33 18.86
N TRP A 736 -9.89 1.80 18.25
CA TRP A 736 -8.65 2.20 18.91
C TRP A 736 -8.71 3.66 19.35
N THR A 737 -8.67 3.91 20.66
CA THR A 737 -8.88 5.25 21.25
C THR A 737 -7.76 6.25 20.97
N LYS A 738 -6.58 5.78 20.55
CA LYS A 738 -5.40 6.64 20.31
C LYS A 738 -5.26 7.09 18.85
N HIS A 739 -6.32 6.94 18.05
CA HIS A 739 -6.40 7.45 16.70
C HIS A 739 -7.80 7.99 16.39
N LYS A 740 -7.88 9.14 15.72
CA LYS A 740 -9.14 9.85 15.41
C LYS A 740 -10.16 9.00 14.67
N THR A 741 -9.71 8.23 13.67
CA THR A 741 -10.55 7.31 12.89
C THR A 741 -10.85 5.97 13.58
N GLY A 742 -10.35 5.76 14.80
CA GLY A 742 -10.51 4.47 15.50
C GLY A 742 -9.65 3.33 14.97
N HIS A 743 -8.81 3.56 13.96
CA HIS A 743 -7.94 2.53 13.39
C HIS A 743 -6.63 2.40 14.17
N PHE A 744 -6.17 1.16 14.37
CA PHE A 744 -4.87 0.91 14.95
C PHE A 744 -3.75 1.10 13.91
N THR A 745 -2.75 1.93 14.24
CA THR A 745 -1.50 2.04 13.46
C THR A 745 -0.30 1.71 14.33
N THR A 746 0.79 1.23 13.72
CA THR A 746 2.06 1.03 14.45
C THR A 746 2.56 2.34 15.09
N LYS A 747 2.30 3.48 14.47
CA LYS A 747 2.68 4.80 15.01
C LYS A 747 1.90 5.14 16.28
N SER A 748 0.57 4.98 16.27
CA SER A 748 -0.29 5.27 17.43
C SER A 748 -0.05 4.26 18.56
N GLY A 749 0.14 2.98 18.24
CA GLY A 749 0.49 1.95 19.22
C GLY A 749 1.84 2.20 19.89
N TYR A 750 2.85 2.62 19.11
CA TYR A 750 4.17 2.95 19.67
C TYR A 750 4.11 4.17 20.59
N ALA A 751 3.39 5.22 20.19
CA ALA A 751 3.19 6.39 21.05
C ALA A 751 2.49 6.02 22.36
N PHE A 752 1.45 5.18 22.30
CA PHE A 752 0.72 4.70 23.49
C PHE A 752 1.62 3.98 24.50
N LEU A 753 2.46 3.02 24.05
CA LEU A 753 3.36 2.31 24.95
C LEU A 753 4.45 3.23 25.52
N ARG A 754 4.97 4.16 24.72
CA ARG A 754 5.98 5.11 25.18
C ARG A 754 5.44 6.11 26.19
N GLU A 755 4.21 6.58 26.01
CA GLU A 755 3.54 7.46 26.97
C GLU A 755 3.34 6.75 28.31
N ALA A 756 2.92 5.49 28.31
CA ALA A 756 2.79 4.68 29.51
C ALA A 756 4.14 4.49 30.23
N GLU A 757 5.21 4.18 29.48
CA GLU A 757 6.57 4.06 30.04
C GLU A 757 7.07 5.41 30.61
N ILE A 758 6.83 6.53 29.92
CA ILE A 758 7.26 7.87 30.37
C ILE A 758 6.50 8.33 31.62
N ASN A 759 5.22 7.99 31.76
CA ASN A 759 4.43 8.38 32.93
C ASN A 759 4.74 7.53 34.18
N GLN A 760 5.27 6.30 34.01
CA GLN A 760 5.65 5.41 35.11
C GLN A 760 7.06 5.66 35.61
N ASP A 761 7.97 6.02 34.70
CA ASP A 761 9.33 6.36 35.04
C ASP A 761 9.45 7.87 35.23
N SER A 762 9.85 8.35 36.42
CA SER A 762 10.27 9.75 36.70
C SER A 762 11.51 10.21 35.89
N LEU A 763 11.81 9.54 34.77
CA LEU A 763 12.93 9.75 33.86
C LEU A 763 12.92 11.11 33.16
N THR A 764 11.82 11.88 33.24
CA THR A 764 11.73 13.25 32.75
C THR A 764 12.06 14.30 33.82
N GLY A 765 13.05 14.03 34.67
CA GLY A 765 13.71 15.08 35.49
C GLY A 765 14.41 16.17 34.66
N LEU A 766 14.37 16.07 33.33
CA LEU A 766 14.65 17.19 32.43
C LEU A 766 13.32 17.84 32.06
N GLY A 767 13.23 19.17 32.13
CA GLY A 767 12.13 20.01 31.61
C GLY A 767 11.87 19.88 30.10
N GLN A 768 12.09 18.71 29.49
CA GLN A 768 11.85 18.35 28.10
C GLN A 768 10.39 18.54 27.69
N HIS A 769 9.41 18.42 28.60
CA HIS A 769 8.01 18.73 28.29
C HIS A 769 7.84 20.18 27.79
N ARG A 770 8.58 21.14 28.37
CA ARG A 770 8.60 22.55 27.93
C ARG A 770 9.12 22.70 26.50
N PHE A 771 10.10 21.87 26.12
CA PHE A 771 10.75 21.91 24.80
C PHE A 771 10.07 21.00 23.76
N VAL A 772 9.02 20.24 24.09
CA VAL A 772 8.27 19.41 23.12
C VAL A 772 7.78 20.22 21.91
N PRO A 773 7.15 21.41 22.07
CA PRO A 773 6.74 22.22 20.92
C PRO A 773 7.93 22.66 20.06
N PHE A 774 9.08 22.93 20.69
CA PHE A 774 10.31 23.29 19.97
C PHE A 774 10.84 22.13 19.14
N PHE A 775 10.92 20.92 19.69
CA PHE A 775 11.39 19.78 18.92
C PHE A 775 10.47 19.49 17.72
N LYS A 776 9.14 19.60 17.90
CA LYS A 776 8.20 19.50 16.77
C LYS A 776 8.53 20.53 15.66
N LEU A 777 8.81 21.78 16.05
CA LEU A 777 9.23 22.83 15.12
C LEU A 777 10.58 22.50 14.45
N LEU A 778 11.62 22.21 15.22
CA LEU A 778 12.98 21.92 14.73
C LEU A 778 12.98 20.83 13.65
N TRP A 779 12.24 19.75 13.88
CA TRP A 779 12.19 18.65 12.92
C TRP A 779 11.36 18.97 11.68
N ALA A 780 10.42 19.92 11.75
CA ALA A 780 9.61 20.41 10.64
C ALA A 780 10.31 21.45 9.76
N LEU A 781 11.36 22.14 10.24
CA LEU A 781 12.12 23.11 9.46
C LEU A 781 12.77 22.48 8.21
N LYS A 782 12.81 23.19 7.09
CA LYS A 782 13.41 22.72 5.82
C LYS A 782 14.94 22.91 5.77
N ILE A 783 15.65 22.54 6.83
CA ILE A 783 17.11 22.72 6.96
C ILE A 783 17.91 21.41 6.82
N LEU A 784 19.22 21.52 6.60
CA LEU A 784 20.14 20.39 6.48
C LEU A 784 20.00 19.39 7.66
N PRO A 785 19.88 18.07 7.42
CA PRO A 785 19.72 17.08 8.48
C PRO A 785 20.83 17.09 9.54
N LYS A 786 22.08 17.39 9.15
CA LYS A 786 23.22 17.52 10.07
C LYS A 786 23.05 18.71 11.04
N TRP A 787 22.42 19.80 10.59
CA TRP A 787 22.12 20.95 11.43
C TRP A 787 21.01 20.65 12.44
N LYS A 788 19.97 19.92 12.04
CA LYS A 788 18.94 19.44 13.00
C LYS A 788 19.57 18.61 14.13
N LEU A 789 20.48 17.69 13.77
CA LEU A 789 21.20 16.89 14.75
C LEU A 789 22.13 17.74 15.63
N PHE A 790 22.77 18.76 15.07
CA PHE A 790 23.63 19.67 15.81
C PHE A 790 22.85 20.50 16.84
N ILE A 791 21.75 21.15 16.44
CA ILE A 791 20.87 21.87 17.37
C ILE A 791 20.31 20.92 18.42
N TRP A 792 19.88 19.72 18.02
CA TRP A 792 19.42 18.70 18.98
C TRP A 792 20.49 18.40 20.04
N LYS A 793 21.76 18.24 19.65
CA LYS A 793 22.87 18.02 20.59
C LYS A 793 23.08 19.19 21.56
N ILE A 794 22.92 20.43 21.12
CA ILE A 794 22.99 21.60 22.02
C ILE A 794 21.87 21.50 23.07
N MET A 795 20.63 21.21 22.65
CA MET A 795 19.48 21.15 23.56
C MET A 795 19.58 20.04 24.62
N VAL A 796 20.26 18.93 24.30
CA VAL A 796 20.43 17.77 25.21
C VAL A 796 21.81 17.72 25.88
N ASP A 797 22.59 18.80 25.81
CA ASP A 797 23.95 18.90 26.36
C ASP A 797 24.90 17.79 25.85
N GLY A 798 24.71 17.40 24.59
CA GLY A 798 25.42 16.30 23.91
C GLY A 798 26.62 16.73 23.07
N LEU A 799 27.10 17.96 23.20
CA LEU A 799 28.31 18.46 22.52
C LEU A 799 29.57 18.25 23.39
N PRO A 800 30.71 17.90 22.77
CA PRO A 800 31.98 17.71 23.46
C PRO A 800 32.69 19.04 23.76
N VAL A 801 32.08 19.89 24.58
CA VAL A 801 32.73 21.10 25.14
C VAL A 801 33.58 20.73 26.34
N LYS A 802 34.64 21.50 26.64
CA LYS A 802 35.62 21.18 27.70
C LYS A 802 34.97 20.96 29.07
N LYS A 803 34.07 21.84 29.50
CA LYS A 803 33.32 21.67 30.77
C LYS A 803 32.47 20.39 30.81
N ALA A 804 31.98 19.92 29.67
CA ALA A 804 31.22 18.67 29.60
C ALA A 804 32.13 17.42 29.61
N LEU A 805 33.36 17.54 29.11
CA LEU A 805 34.38 16.50 29.20
C LEU A 805 34.90 16.37 30.65
N GLU A 806 35.14 17.50 31.33
CA GLU A 806 35.55 17.55 32.74
C GLU A 806 34.52 16.89 33.66
N ARG A 807 33.23 17.24 33.51
CA ARG A 807 32.11 16.60 34.26
C ARG A 807 32.03 15.08 34.08
N ARG A 808 32.73 14.52 33.08
CA ARG A 808 32.78 13.09 32.79
C ARG A 808 34.11 12.45 33.16
N GLY A 809 34.94 13.14 33.93
CA GLY A 809 36.20 12.62 34.48
C GLY A 809 37.38 12.68 33.51
N ILE A 810 37.32 13.52 32.46
CA ILE A 810 38.47 13.75 31.58
C ILE A 810 39.19 15.01 32.05
N SER A 811 40.42 14.86 32.57
CA SER A 811 41.25 15.98 33.03
C SER A 811 41.79 16.78 31.85
N LEU A 812 41.41 18.04 31.75
CA LEU A 812 41.86 18.98 30.71
C LEU A 812 41.68 20.43 31.18
N ASN A 813 42.46 21.36 30.61
CA ASN A 813 42.26 22.80 30.85
C ASN A 813 40.91 23.23 30.26
N THR A 814 40.02 23.77 31.12
CA THR A 814 38.65 24.16 30.78
C THR A 814 38.53 25.55 30.16
N SER A 815 39.57 26.38 30.15
CA SER A 815 39.55 27.70 29.51
C SER A 815 39.28 27.59 27.99
N CYS A 816 38.58 28.57 27.43
CA CYS A 816 38.25 28.61 26.00
C CYS A 816 39.48 28.88 25.14
N ASP A 817 39.74 28.06 24.11
CA ASP A 817 40.90 28.26 23.23
C ASP A 817 40.77 29.44 22.25
N LEU A 818 39.63 30.14 22.27
CA LEU A 818 39.35 31.31 21.44
C LEU A 818 39.61 32.62 22.20
N CYS A 819 39.05 32.78 23.40
CA CYS A 819 39.24 34.00 24.21
C CYS A 819 40.22 33.81 25.38
N ILE A 820 40.60 32.58 25.74
CA ILE A 820 41.55 32.19 26.80
C ILE A 820 41.07 32.50 28.24
N ASP A 821 40.08 33.38 28.38
CA ASP A 821 39.69 34.00 29.66
C ASP A 821 38.62 33.22 30.45
N VAL A 822 37.63 32.62 29.76
CA VAL A 822 36.45 32.01 30.41
C VAL A 822 36.38 30.50 30.17
N CYS A 823 35.83 29.77 31.14
CA CYS A 823 35.53 28.34 31.01
C CYS A 823 34.65 28.03 29.78
N GLU A 824 35.06 27.06 28.97
CA GLU A 824 34.40 26.68 27.74
C GLU A 824 33.18 25.79 27.99
N ASP A 825 32.00 26.40 27.90
CA ASP A 825 30.72 25.72 27.78
C ASP A 825 29.90 26.19 26.57
N ALA A 826 28.74 25.57 26.34
CA ALA A 826 27.92 25.88 25.17
C ALA A 826 27.35 27.31 25.20
N GLN A 827 27.06 27.87 26.38
CA GLN A 827 26.63 29.26 26.51
C GLN A 827 27.77 30.18 26.09
N HIS A 828 28.98 29.93 26.59
CA HIS A 828 30.14 30.73 26.27
C HIS A 828 30.48 30.66 24.77
N ILE A 829 30.70 29.47 24.20
CA ILE A 829 31.11 29.31 22.78
C ILE A 829 30.13 29.97 21.82
N PHE A 830 28.83 29.81 22.03
CA PHE A 830 27.82 30.24 21.05
C PHE A 830 27.29 31.66 21.28
N ARG A 831 27.48 32.25 22.48
CA ARG A 831 26.92 33.58 22.80
C ARG A 831 27.91 34.55 23.40
N LEU A 832 28.66 34.15 24.43
CA LEU A 832 29.40 35.09 25.29
C LEU A 832 30.89 35.22 24.93
N CYS A 833 31.43 34.31 24.12
CA CYS A 833 32.80 34.42 23.61
C CYS A 833 32.98 35.69 22.76
N SER A 834 34.13 36.36 22.86
CA SER A 834 34.44 37.58 22.10
C SER A 834 34.19 37.41 20.60
N LEU A 835 34.68 36.31 20.02
CA LEU A 835 34.44 35.94 18.63
C LEU A 835 32.94 35.76 18.32
N ALA A 836 32.19 35.12 19.21
CA ALA A 836 30.76 34.92 19.00
C ALA A 836 30.00 36.24 19.03
N GLN A 837 30.29 37.13 19.99
CA GLN A 837 29.68 38.45 20.06
C GLN A 837 29.94 39.27 18.80
N GLU A 838 31.18 39.27 18.32
CA GLU A 838 31.57 39.98 17.10
C GLU A 838 30.90 39.41 15.85
N MET A 839 30.82 38.07 15.73
CA MET A 839 30.12 37.39 14.64
C MET A 839 28.62 37.70 14.62
N TRP A 840 27.96 37.72 15.77
CA TRP A 840 26.53 38.01 15.83
C TRP A 840 26.22 39.47 15.47
N ARG A 841 27.07 40.41 15.93
CA ARG A 841 26.97 41.84 15.62
C ARG A 841 27.26 42.17 14.16
N SER A 842 28.27 41.53 13.57
CA SER A 842 28.66 41.74 12.17
C SER A 842 27.76 40.99 11.17
N SER A 843 26.95 40.04 11.63
CA SER A 843 26.01 39.31 10.77
C SER A 843 24.82 40.17 10.34
N MET A 844 24.18 39.79 9.22
CA MET A 844 22.91 40.40 8.75
C MET A 844 21.74 40.28 9.74
N LEU A 845 21.90 39.50 10.83
CA LEU A 845 20.90 39.37 11.89
C LEU A 845 21.06 40.42 13.00
N GLY A 846 22.23 41.08 13.10
CA GLY A 846 22.50 42.16 14.06
C GLY A 846 22.23 41.79 15.53
N ILE A 847 22.54 40.55 15.94
CA ILE A 847 22.14 40.05 17.26
C ILE A 847 23.15 40.48 18.33
N PHE A 848 22.66 41.15 19.39
CA PHE A 848 23.44 41.42 20.60
C PHE A 848 23.38 40.21 21.54
N SER A 849 24.31 39.25 21.37
CA SER A 849 24.27 37.96 22.06
C SER A 849 24.51 38.02 23.58
N ASN A 850 25.12 39.10 24.06
CA ASN A 850 25.35 39.41 25.48
C ASN A 850 24.15 40.08 26.15
N PHE A 851 23.10 40.46 25.41
CA PHE A 851 21.86 40.92 26.04
C PHE A 851 21.18 39.75 26.77
N ASN A 852 20.78 39.95 28.03
CA ASN A 852 20.24 38.92 28.92
C ASN A 852 21.18 37.69 29.09
N GLU A 853 22.35 37.91 29.70
CA GLU A 853 23.37 36.87 29.93
C GLU A 853 22.83 35.69 30.76
N ASN A 854 21.90 35.96 31.68
CA ASN A 854 21.23 34.97 32.52
C ASN A 854 20.30 34.01 31.76
N LEU A 855 19.90 34.35 30.53
CA LEU A 855 19.06 33.47 29.71
C LEU A 855 19.88 32.24 29.31
N SER A 856 19.32 31.03 29.44
CA SER A 856 20.02 29.81 29.03
C SER A 856 20.21 29.75 27.50
N ILE A 857 21.27 29.09 27.02
CA ILE A 857 21.50 28.88 25.58
C ILE A 857 20.31 28.21 24.90
N LYS A 858 19.64 27.31 25.63
CA LYS A 858 18.49 26.54 25.15
C LYS A 858 17.28 27.45 24.93
N ASP A 859 16.99 28.32 25.89
CA ASP A 859 15.89 29.29 25.78
C ASP A 859 16.21 30.38 24.75
N TRP A 860 17.47 30.78 24.63
CA TRP A 860 17.92 31.74 23.62
C TRP A 860 17.72 31.21 22.19
N ILE A 861 18.20 30.00 21.90
CA ILE A 861 17.97 29.35 20.59
C ILE A 861 16.47 29.17 20.32
N LEU A 862 15.72 28.75 21.34
CA LEU A 862 14.27 28.58 21.25
C LEU A 862 13.56 29.87 20.81
N ASN A 863 13.89 30.99 21.47
CA ASN A 863 13.22 32.27 21.24
C ASN A 863 13.51 32.82 19.85
N TYR A 864 14.76 32.80 19.38
CA TYR A 864 15.11 33.28 18.03
C TYR A 864 14.50 32.42 16.92
N ILE A 865 14.56 31.09 17.04
CA ILE A 865 13.95 30.21 16.03
C ILE A 865 12.43 30.39 15.98
N ARG A 866 11.77 30.58 17.14
CA ARG A 866 10.33 30.88 17.19
C ARG A 866 10.00 32.23 16.57
N LEU A 867 10.78 33.26 16.90
CA LEU A 867 10.62 34.61 16.36
C LEU A 867 10.69 34.59 14.83
N PHE A 868 11.79 34.07 14.27
CA PHE A 868 11.96 34.01 12.82
C PHE A 868 10.90 33.13 12.14
N ASN A 869 10.50 32.02 12.76
CA ASN A 869 9.43 31.18 12.22
C ASN A 869 8.05 31.87 12.28
N SER A 870 7.79 32.72 13.29
CA SER A 870 6.51 33.44 13.40
C SER A 870 6.36 34.52 12.33
N VAL A 871 7.48 35.11 11.89
CA VAL A 871 7.48 36.18 10.88
C VAL A 871 7.62 35.63 9.46
N ASP A 872 8.56 34.71 9.21
CA ASP A 872 8.89 34.24 7.85
C ASP A 872 8.37 32.82 7.55
N GLY A 873 7.78 32.14 8.54
CA GLY A 873 7.39 30.74 8.42
C GLY A 873 8.56 29.75 8.39
N LYS A 874 8.29 28.52 7.92
CA LYS A 874 9.19 27.35 8.02
C LYS A 874 10.39 27.38 7.05
N GLY A 875 10.39 28.30 6.08
CA GLY A 875 11.41 28.46 5.04
C GLY A 875 12.34 29.66 5.27
N SER A 876 12.27 30.30 6.44
CA SER A 876 13.04 31.51 6.78
C SER A 876 14.54 31.41 6.47
N ASP A 877 15.06 32.30 5.63
CA ASP A 877 16.51 32.47 5.44
C ASP A 877 17.17 33.00 6.73
N ARG A 878 16.44 33.72 7.59
CA ARG A 878 16.94 34.13 8.91
C ARG A 878 17.23 32.94 9.82
N ILE A 879 16.38 31.91 9.81
CA ILE A 879 16.65 30.65 10.52
C ILE A 879 17.89 29.94 9.94
N VAL A 880 18.02 29.90 8.62
CA VAL A 880 19.17 29.30 7.93
C VAL A 880 20.45 30.01 8.34
N THR A 881 20.48 31.34 8.24
CA THR A 881 21.63 32.18 8.58
C THR A 881 21.98 32.05 10.07
N PHE A 882 20.98 32.07 10.96
CA PHE A 882 21.18 31.88 12.40
C PHE A 882 21.86 30.54 12.72
N ILE A 883 21.38 29.44 12.13
CA ILE A 883 21.96 28.12 12.34
C ILE A 883 23.33 27.98 11.66
N ALA A 884 23.54 28.61 10.51
CA ALA A 884 24.83 28.64 9.81
C ALA A 884 25.91 29.31 10.67
N ILE A 885 25.59 30.41 11.37
CA ILE A 885 26.51 31.08 12.31
C ILE A 885 26.87 30.15 13.49
N LEU A 886 25.88 29.53 14.13
CA LEU A 886 26.14 28.54 15.19
C LEU A 886 27.04 27.40 14.71
N TRP A 887 26.81 26.90 13.49
CA TRP A 887 27.62 25.85 12.87
C TRP A 887 29.04 26.35 12.52
N GLY A 888 29.16 27.59 12.05
CA GLY A 888 30.44 28.26 11.77
C GLY A 888 31.30 28.37 13.02
N LEU A 889 30.76 28.93 14.10
CA LEU A 889 31.43 29.04 15.40
C LEU A 889 31.91 27.67 15.91
N TRP A 890 31.07 26.63 15.79
CA TRP A 890 31.46 25.27 16.17
C TRP A 890 32.62 24.72 15.35
N ASN A 891 32.65 24.96 14.04
CA ASN A 891 33.73 24.51 13.18
C ASN A 891 35.01 25.30 13.45
N THR A 892 34.96 26.63 13.56
CA THR A 892 36.11 27.47 13.90
C THR A 892 36.76 27.00 15.20
N ARG A 893 35.96 26.76 16.24
CA ARG A 893 36.44 26.20 17.51
C ARG A 893 37.12 24.84 17.29
N ASN A 894 36.50 23.91 16.57
CA ASN A 894 37.09 22.59 16.36
C ASN A 894 38.38 22.63 15.54
N THR A 895 38.47 23.51 14.55
CA THR A 895 39.67 23.72 13.75
C THR A 895 40.80 24.26 14.65
N ARG A 896 40.52 25.25 15.51
CA ARG A 896 41.48 25.75 16.51
C ARG A 896 41.97 24.64 17.45
N VAL A 897 41.04 23.87 18.03
CA VAL A 897 41.37 22.84 19.04
C VAL A 897 42.10 21.63 18.46
N PHE A 898 41.72 21.15 17.26
CA PHE A 898 42.25 19.90 16.72
C PHE A 898 43.29 20.07 15.61
N ARG A 899 43.45 21.27 15.06
CA ARG A 899 44.41 21.57 13.97
C ARG A 899 45.32 22.75 14.26
N SER A 900 45.13 23.43 15.40
CA SER A 900 45.91 24.61 15.80
C SER A 900 45.87 25.78 14.81
N GLU A 901 44.88 25.82 13.91
CA GLU A 901 44.68 26.94 12.96
C GLU A 901 44.15 28.20 13.69
N ASN A 902 44.22 29.37 13.07
CA ASN A 902 43.73 30.62 13.67
C ASN A 902 42.19 30.65 13.72
N GLY A 903 41.65 31.06 14.87
CA GLY A 903 40.20 31.13 15.13
C GLY A 903 39.66 32.54 15.04
N ASP A 904 39.94 33.24 13.95
CA ASP A 904 39.50 34.63 13.75
C ASP A 904 38.10 34.72 13.09
N ILE A 905 37.61 35.96 12.96
CA ILE A 905 36.31 36.24 12.36
C ILE A 905 36.25 35.83 10.88
N GLN A 906 37.36 35.94 10.14
CA GLN A 906 37.45 35.59 8.72
C GLN A 906 37.30 34.07 8.52
N ALA A 907 38.00 33.27 9.31
CA ALA A 907 37.87 31.82 9.33
C ALA A 907 36.43 31.39 9.65
N CYS A 908 35.77 32.07 10.60
CA CYS A 908 34.37 31.81 10.90
C CYS A 908 33.44 32.15 9.72
N ASN A 909 33.61 33.31 9.09
CA ASN A 909 32.85 33.73 7.92
C ASN A 909 32.98 32.74 6.75
N ILE A 910 34.17 32.19 6.50
CA ILE A 910 34.40 31.15 5.50
C ILE A 910 33.56 29.90 5.82
N HIS A 911 33.56 29.45 7.08
CA HIS A 911 32.74 28.31 7.49
C HIS A 911 31.23 28.58 7.38
N VAL A 912 30.77 29.79 7.70
CA VAL A 912 29.36 30.19 7.55
C VAL A 912 28.97 30.19 6.07
N LYS A 913 29.78 30.80 5.20
CA LYS A 913 29.55 30.84 3.74
C LYS A 913 29.43 29.43 3.16
N LEU A 914 30.41 28.57 3.43
CA LEU A 914 30.40 27.17 2.99
C LEU A 914 29.16 26.41 3.49
N ALA A 915 28.74 26.68 4.73
CA ALA A 915 27.56 26.03 5.31
C ALA A 915 26.26 26.48 4.62
N ARG A 916 26.15 27.76 4.23
CA ARG A 916 25.02 28.29 3.45
C ARG A 916 25.00 27.73 2.03
N GLU A 917 26.14 27.68 1.34
CA GLU A 917 26.26 27.07 0.00
C GLU A 917 25.81 25.60 0.00
N GLN A 918 26.23 24.83 1.00
CA GLN A 918 25.78 23.44 1.17
C GLN A 918 24.26 23.34 1.42
N HIS A 919 23.67 24.32 2.10
CA HIS A 919 22.22 24.35 2.33
C HIS A 919 21.45 24.70 1.05
N LEU A 920 21.95 25.67 0.27
CA LEU A 920 21.41 26.03 -1.04
C LEU A 920 21.45 24.82 -2.00
N ALA A 921 22.58 24.12 -2.07
CA ALA A 921 22.69 22.90 -2.89
C ALA A 921 21.71 21.80 -2.45
N PHE A 922 21.41 21.69 -1.15
CA PHE A 922 20.44 20.73 -0.62
C PHE A 922 18.98 21.11 -0.94
N THR A 923 18.67 22.40 -0.99
CA THR A 923 17.32 22.90 -1.29
C THR A 923 17.05 23.03 -2.80
N GLY A 924 18.10 23.17 -3.62
CA GLY A 924 18.03 23.34 -5.08
C GLY A 924 17.61 22.10 -5.91
N LYS A 925 16.97 21.09 -5.32
CA LYS A 925 16.41 19.93 -6.04
C LYS A 925 15.01 19.59 -5.53
N SER A 926 14.04 20.47 -5.75
CA SER A 926 12.60 20.14 -5.71
C SER A 926 11.77 21.36 -6.10
N ASN A 927 11.71 21.72 -7.39
CA ASN A 927 10.68 22.64 -7.89
C ASN A 927 10.43 22.49 -9.40
N GLU A 928 10.42 21.25 -9.88
CA GLU A 928 9.67 20.92 -11.09
C GLU A 928 8.63 19.88 -10.68
N ASN A 929 7.36 20.24 -10.89
CA ASN A 929 6.14 19.46 -10.62
C ASN A 929 5.68 19.43 -9.15
N LEU A 930 4.85 20.41 -8.79
CA LEU A 930 3.59 20.26 -8.01
C LEU A 930 2.85 21.60 -7.85
N GLY A 931 2.85 22.43 -8.88
CA GLY A 931 2.02 23.64 -8.96
C GLY A 931 0.64 23.33 -9.52
N PHE A 932 -0.14 22.45 -8.87
CA PHE A 932 -1.56 22.26 -9.16
C PHE A 932 -2.27 21.73 -7.91
N LEU A 933 -2.50 22.60 -6.92
CA LEU A 933 -3.53 22.41 -5.87
C LEU A 933 -3.88 23.73 -5.17
N HIS A 934 -3.85 24.86 -5.88
CA HIS A 934 -4.62 26.04 -5.49
C HIS A 934 -5.68 26.27 -6.57
N PRO A 935 -6.98 26.34 -6.22
CA PRO A 935 -7.93 26.98 -7.11
C PRO A 935 -7.51 28.45 -7.24
N PRO A 936 -7.68 29.09 -8.41
CA PRO A 936 -7.51 30.51 -8.53
C PRO A 936 -8.43 31.21 -7.54
N GLU A 937 -7.87 32.13 -6.76
CA GLU A 937 -8.60 33.11 -5.95
C GLU A 937 -9.42 34.00 -6.89
N GLN A 938 -10.54 33.53 -7.42
CA GLN A 938 -11.40 34.30 -8.33
C GLN A 938 -12.79 33.66 -8.56
N LEU A 939 -13.49 33.31 -7.48
CA LEU A 939 -14.94 33.04 -7.55
C LEU A 939 -15.64 34.02 -6.58
N SER A 940 -16.24 35.06 -7.14
CA SER A 940 -17.07 36.04 -6.43
C SER A 940 -18.35 35.36 -5.94
N GLY A 941 -18.56 35.27 -4.62
CA GLY A 941 -19.80 34.71 -4.05
C GLY A 941 -19.66 34.03 -2.70
N TYR A 942 -18.45 33.86 -2.15
CA TYR A 942 -18.27 33.22 -0.85
C TYR A 942 -18.38 34.22 0.31
N PRO A 943 -19.21 33.96 1.34
CA PRO A 943 -19.10 34.68 2.60
C PRO A 943 -17.75 34.33 3.27
N PRO A 944 -17.00 35.31 3.81
CA PRO A 944 -15.73 35.06 4.47
C PRO A 944 -15.89 34.07 5.63
N GLY A 945 -15.10 32.98 5.62
CA GLY A 945 -15.04 32.02 6.74
C GLY A 945 -15.90 30.76 6.63
N PHE A 946 -16.59 30.51 5.50
CA PHE A 946 -17.37 29.28 5.28
C PHE A 946 -16.77 28.40 4.17
N ASP A 947 -16.73 27.08 4.40
CA ASP A 947 -16.31 26.06 3.43
C ASP A 947 -17.54 25.33 2.83
N PHE A 948 -17.45 24.83 1.60
CA PHE A 948 -18.57 24.16 0.92
C PHE A 948 -18.28 22.68 0.59
N ALA A 949 -19.27 21.80 0.75
CA ALA A 949 -19.22 20.40 0.29
C ALA A 949 -20.30 20.13 -0.75
N ASN A 950 -19.92 19.69 -1.96
CA ASN A 950 -20.89 19.16 -2.92
C ASN A 950 -21.15 17.69 -2.60
N ILE A 951 -22.39 17.35 -2.24
CA ILE A 951 -22.80 15.99 -1.88
C ILE A 951 -23.60 15.33 -3.04
N GLY A 952 -23.87 16.06 -4.14
CA GLY A 952 -24.61 15.59 -5.33
C GLY A 952 -23.76 15.31 -6.58
N LEU A 953 -24.37 14.74 -7.63
CA LEU A 953 -23.73 14.34 -8.90
C LEU A 953 -23.59 15.45 -9.96
N GLU A 954 -24.19 16.62 -9.75
CA GLU A 954 -24.17 17.74 -10.70
C GLU A 954 -23.77 19.04 -10.00
N ILE A 955 -23.05 19.91 -10.72
CA ILE A 955 -22.74 21.28 -10.30
C ILE A 955 -23.81 22.18 -10.93
N PRO A 956 -24.77 22.75 -10.19
CA PRO A 956 -25.71 23.69 -10.78
C PRO A 956 -24.97 25.00 -11.05
N THR A 957 -25.06 25.50 -12.28
CA THR A 957 -24.56 26.80 -12.74
C THR A 957 -25.32 28.00 -12.15
N THR A 958 -26.40 27.78 -11.39
CA THR A 958 -27.20 28.81 -10.73
C THR A 958 -27.52 28.47 -9.26
N TYR A 959 -27.07 29.33 -8.33
CA TYR A 959 -27.29 29.21 -6.88
C TYR A 959 -28.75 29.58 -6.51
N GLY A 960 -29.65 28.60 -6.52
CA GLY A 960 -31.08 28.83 -6.21
C GLY A 960 -31.44 28.83 -4.71
N SER A 961 -30.70 28.10 -3.87
CA SER A 961 -30.98 27.97 -2.43
C SER A 961 -29.77 27.41 -1.66
N VAL A 962 -29.33 28.11 -0.61
CA VAL A 962 -28.16 27.75 0.20
C VAL A 962 -28.56 27.56 1.65
N ILE A 963 -28.13 26.45 2.28
CA ILE A 963 -28.36 26.22 3.70
C ILE A 963 -27.06 26.47 4.48
N TYR A 964 -27.11 27.41 5.41
CA TYR A 964 -26.06 27.65 6.40
C TYR A 964 -26.37 26.86 7.66
N VAL A 965 -25.36 26.23 8.24
CA VAL A 965 -25.50 25.51 9.51
C VAL A 965 -24.40 25.92 10.48
N ASP A 966 -24.72 25.91 11.76
CA ASP A 966 -23.79 26.21 12.85
C ASP A 966 -24.16 25.41 14.11
N GLY A 967 -23.14 24.99 14.87
CA GLY A 967 -23.25 24.16 16.05
C GLY A 967 -22.53 24.74 17.27
N SER A 968 -23.29 25.16 18.28
CA SER A 968 -22.74 25.60 19.58
C SER A 968 -22.63 24.45 20.57
N TRP A 969 -21.51 24.36 21.31
CA TRP A 969 -21.26 23.27 22.28
C TRP A 969 -20.57 23.74 23.56
N ASN A 970 -21.07 23.28 24.71
CA ASN A 970 -20.43 23.49 26.00
C ASN A 970 -19.69 22.22 26.47
N LYS A 971 -18.35 22.31 26.55
CA LYS A 971 -17.47 21.18 26.91
C LYS A 971 -17.72 20.57 28.29
N ILE A 972 -18.23 21.33 29.26
CA ILE A 972 -18.42 20.87 30.64
C ILE A 972 -19.80 20.24 30.80
N THR A 973 -20.83 20.90 30.30
CA THR A 973 -22.22 20.45 30.48
C THR A 973 -22.69 19.51 29.38
N LEU A 974 -21.93 19.38 28.29
CA LEU A 974 -22.26 18.65 27.06
C LEU A 974 -23.51 19.16 26.34
N ARG A 975 -24.07 20.31 26.74
CA ARG A 975 -25.20 20.94 26.05
C ARG A 975 -24.77 21.43 24.67
N ALA A 976 -25.66 21.22 23.70
CA ALA A 976 -25.47 21.55 22.31
C ALA A 976 -26.67 22.34 21.77
N GLY A 977 -26.41 23.36 20.98
CA GLY A 977 -27.41 24.06 20.17
C GLY A 977 -27.04 23.92 18.69
N MET A 978 -28.03 23.59 17.87
CA MET A 978 -27.88 23.35 16.43
C MET A 978 -28.77 24.36 15.70
N GLY A 979 -28.21 25.15 14.79
CA GLY A 979 -28.96 26.13 14.01
C GLY A 979 -28.75 25.94 12.52
N TRP A 980 -29.79 26.21 11.73
CA TRP A 980 -29.68 26.30 10.28
C TRP A 980 -30.59 27.36 9.70
N VAL A 981 -30.14 27.99 8.62
CA VAL A 981 -30.87 29.03 7.89
C VAL A 981 -30.74 28.78 6.39
N LEU A 982 -31.87 28.87 5.68
CA LEU A 982 -31.98 28.83 4.23
C LEU A 982 -31.94 30.26 3.68
N GLN A 983 -31.05 30.49 2.73
CA GLN A 983 -31.03 31.69 1.91
C GLN A 983 -31.52 31.34 0.49
N GLN A 984 -32.63 31.94 0.08
CA GLN A 984 -33.16 31.84 -1.30
C GLN A 984 -32.74 33.08 -2.10
N SER A 985 -32.54 32.92 -3.40
CA SER A 985 -32.13 34.01 -4.30
C SER A 985 -33.27 34.93 -4.74
N ASN A 986 -34.53 34.60 -4.45
CA ASN A 986 -35.69 35.45 -4.72
C ASN A 986 -35.96 36.40 -3.54
N ALA A 987 -36.23 37.66 -3.88
CA ALA A 987 -36.27 38.85 -3.01
C ALA A 987 -37.38 38.89 -1.93
N ASP A 988 -37.84 37.75 -1.41
CA ASP A 988 -38.78 37.70 -0.29
C ASP A 988 -37.99 37.50 1.01
N SER A 989 -37.88 38.54 1.83
CA SER A 989 -36.98 38.66 2.99
C SER A 989 -37.41 37.84 4.23
N ARG A 990 -37.93 36.62 4.03
CA ARG A 990 -38.23 35.70 5.13
C ARG A 990 -37.04 34.80 5.42
N ILE A 991 -36.44 34.96 6.59
CA ILE A 991 -35.45 34.01 7.13
C ILE A 991 -36.20 32.69 7.39
N LEU A 992 -36.03 31.72 6.49
CA LEU A 992 -36.47 30.35 6.70
C LEU A 992 -35.35 29.59 7.36
N GLY A 993 -35.62 28.93 8.49
CA GLY A 993 -34.59 28.25 9.26
C GLY A 993 -35.18 27.50 10.42
N GLY A 994 -34.33 26.75 11.12
CA GLY A 994 -34.71 25.99 12.28
C GLY A 994 -33.58 25.95 13.30
N CYS A 995 -33.95 25.60 14.52
CA CYS A 995 -32.98 25.28 15.55
C CYS A 995 -33.42 24.03 16.30
N ASP A 996 -32.44 23.28 16.77
CA ASP A 996 -32.63 22.13 17.65
C ASP A 996 -31.65 22.26 18.84
N TYR A 997 -31.95 21.61 19.95
CA TYR A 997 -31.08 21.58 21.12
C TYR A 997 -30.95 20.18 21.69
N GLY A 998 -29.80 19.87 22.29
CA GLY A 998 -29.56 18.53 22.78
C GLY A 998 -28.23 18.38 23.53
N LEU A 999 -27.68 17.17 23.45
CA LEU A 999 -26.37 16.85 24.01
C LEU A 999 -25.39 16.48 22.89
N GLY A 1000 -24.15 16.93 23.02
CA GLY A 1000 -23.07 16.69 22.06
C GLY A 1000 -21.75 16.33 22.73
N GLN A 1001 -20.90 15.59 22.00
CA GLN A 1001 -19.60 15.11 22.50
C GLN A 1001 -18.43 16.05 22.16
N SER A 1002 -18.59 16.85 21.10
CA SER A 1002 -17.57 17.77 20.60
C SER A 1002 -18.22 18.81 19.70
N ALA A 1003 -17.53 19.93 19.46
CA ALA A 1003 -17.96 20.93 18.49
C ALA A 1003 -18.23 20.30 17.11
N LEU A 1004 -17.30 19.49 16.58
CA LEU A 1004 -17.47 18.79 15.31
C LEU A 1004 -18.70 17.85 15.27
N HIS A 1005 -19.06 17.24 16.40
CA HIS A 1005 -20.27 16.42 16.47
C HIS A 1005 -21.52 17.28 16.37
N VAL A 1006 -21.56 18.42 17.06
CA VAL A 1006 -22.70 19.35 16.98
C VAL A 1006 -22.83 19.96 15.59
N GLU A 1007 -21.71 20.34 14.95
CA GLU A 1007 -21.68 20.75 13.54
C GLU A 1007 -22.30 19.69 12.62
N ALA A 1008 -21.86 18.44 12.76
CA ALA A 1008 -22.39 17.34 11.96
C ALA A 1008 -23.89 17.08 12.24
N MET A 1009 -24.34 17.23 13.49
CA MET A 1009 -25.76 17.12 13.84
C MET A 1009 -26.58 18.27 13.24
N ALA A 1010 -26.07 19.51 13.28
CA ALA A 1010 -26.70 20.66 12.64
C ALA A 1010 -26.87 20.42 11.13
N CYS A 1011 -25.83 19.92 10.45
CA CYS A 1011 -25.94 19.46 9.05
C CYS A 1011 -27.04 18.42 8.85
N LEU A 1012 -27.05 17.36 9.68
CA LEU A 1012 -28.01 16.27 9.56
C LEU A 1012 -29.45 16.75 9.74
N ARG A 1013 -29.71 17.58 10.76
CA ARG A 1013 -31.03 18.17 11.04
C ARG A 1013 -31.48 19.09 9.92
N ALA A 1014 -30.58 19.93 9.40
CA ALA A 1014 -30.89 20.80 8.29
C ALA A 1014 -31.29 20.01 7.02
N LEU A 1015 -30.62 18.90 6.73
CA LEU A 1015 -30.96 18.01 5.61
C LEU A 1015 -32.27 17.24 5.82
N GLN A 1016 -32.56 16.79 7.05
CA GLN A 1016 -33.85 16.18 7.40
C GLN A 1016 -34.99 17.17 7.20
N TRP A 1017 -34.82 18.40 7.72
CA TRP A 1017 -35.77 19.49 7.56
C TRP A 1017 -35.99 19.86 6.08
N ALA A 1018 -34.92 19.93 5.29
CA ALA A 1018 -35.01 20.22 3.85
C ALA A 1018 -35.80 19.13 3.10
N LYS A 1019 -35.57 17.85 3.45
CA LYS A 1019 -36.30 16.71 2.87
C LYS A 1019 -37.79 16.73 3.22
N GLU A 1020 -38.14 17.03 4.47
CA GLU A 1020 -39.54 17.15 4.92
C GLU A 1020 -40.24 18.35 4.28
N SER A 1021 -39.50 19.44 4.06
CA SER A 1021 -40.02 20.68 3.45
C SER A 1021 -40.07 20.62 1.90
N THR A 1022 -39.83 19.46 1.28
CA THR A 1022 -39.78 19.26 -0.19
C THR A 1022 -38.81 20.19 -0.94
N LEU A 1023 -37.80 20.73 -0.26
CA LEU A 1023 -36.80 21.61 -0.86
C LEU A 1023 -35.79 20.77 -1.66
N PRO A 1024 -35.55 21.07 -2.95
CA PRO A 1024 -34.52 20.37 -3.72
C PRO A 1024 -33.13 20.70 -3.16
N ASN A 1025 -32.44 19.70 -2.61
CA ASN A 1025 -31.08 19.80 -2.06
C ASN A 1025 -30.10 20.39 -3.09
N ARG A 1026 -29.51 21.58 -2.83
CA ARG A 1026 -28.50 22.12 -3.78
C ARG A 1026 -27.16 22.58 -3.18
N VAL A 1027 -27.04 23.20 -1.99
CA VAL A 1027 -25.71 23.44 -1.34
C VAL A 1027 -25.82 23.62 0.17
N LEU A 1028 -24.90 23.03 0.95
CA LEU A 1028 -24.76 23.23 2.40
C LEU A 1028 -23.41 23.90 2.72
N TYR A 1029 -23.45 24.95 3.55
CA TYR A 1029 -22.29 25.70 4.05
C TYR A 1029 -22.12 25.49 5.54
N THR A 1030 -20.91 25.16 5.94
CA THR A 1030 -20.48 25.02 7.34
C THR A 1030 -19.13 25.72 7.49
N ASP A 1031 -18.85 26.28 8.65
CA ASP A 1031 -17.55 26.84 8.99
C ASP A 1031 -16.51 25.73 9.34
N SER A 1032 -16.92 24.46 9.28
CA SER A 1032 -16.10 23.30 9.59
C SER A 1032 -15.44 22.68 8.35
N ALA A 1033 -14.23 23.15 8.04
CA ALA A 1033 -13.35 22.57 7.01
C ALA A 1033 -13.18 21.03 7.12
N ILE A 1034 -13.18 20.52 8.36
CA ILE A 1034 -13.02 19.09 8.65
C ILE A 1034 -14.24 18.31 8.19
N LEU A 1035 -15.44 18.81 8.48
CA LEU A 1035 -16.70 18.17 8.09
C LEU A 1035 -16.85 18.13 6.56
N VAL A 1036 -16.54 19.24 5.89
CA VAL A 1036 -16.50 19.33 4.42
C VAL A 1036 -15.55 18.30 3.83
N SER A 1037 -14.36 18.13 4.42
CA SER A 1037 -13.38 17.16 3.96
C SER A 1037 -13.87 15.70 4.06
N TYR A 1038 -14.68 15.38 5.09
CA TYR A 1038 -15.29 14.05 5.24
C TYR A 1038 -16.34 13.81 4.17
N MET A 1039 -17.18 14.80 3.90
CA MET A 1039 -18.24 14.72 2.90
C MET A 1039 -17.67 14.58 1.48
N GLN A 1040 -16.75 15.47 1.07
CA GLN A 1040 -16.21 15.50 -0.29
C GLN A 1040 -15.33 14.28 -0.64
N ARG A 1041 -14.41 13.89 0.26
CA ARG A 1041 -13.39 12.88 -0.06
C ARG A 1041 -13.83 11.46 0.29
N ARG A 1042 -15.05 11.30 0.80
CA ARG A 1042 -15.61 10.05 1.37
C ARG A 1042 -14.59 9.37 2.29
N ILE A 1043 -13.95 10.16 3.14
CA ILE A 1043 -12.94 9.66 4.09
C ILE A 1043 -13.67 9.08 5.30
N ILE A 1044 -13.08 8.06 5.92
CA ILE A 1044 -13.57 7.49 7.18
C ILE A 1044 -13.58 8.60 8.25
N PRO A 1045 -14.76 9.02 8.75
CA PRO A 1045 -14.88 10.12 9.70
C PRO A 1045 -14.31 9.75 11.08
N GLU A 1046 -14.13 10.77 11.93
CA GLU A 1046 -13.82 10.58 13.34
C GLU A 1046 -14.87 9.68 14.02
N VAL A 1047 -14.43 8.81 14.94
CA VAL A 1047 -15.32 7.82 15.59
C VAL A 1047 -16.52 8.46 16.29
N ASN A 1048 -16.39 9.71 16.74
CA ASN A 1048 -17.43 10.42 17.47
C ASN A 1048 -18.55 10.96 16.57
N VAL A 1049 -18.32 11.11 15.26
CA VAL A 1049 -19.27 11.68 14.30
C VAL A 1049 -19.63 10.70 13.19
N ARG A 1050 -19.26 9.43 13.36
CA ARG A 1050 -19.29 8.44 12.29
C ARG A 1050 -20.71 8.08 11.90
N TRP A 1051 -21.60 7.89 12.87
CA TRP A 1051 -22.99 7.55 12.60
C TRP A 1051 -23.73 8.74 12.01
N THR A 1052 -23.46 9.94 12.51
CA THR A 1052 -24.02 11.19 11.99
C THR A 1052 -23.61 11.43 10.53
N VAL A 1053 -22.33 11.31 10.19
CA VAL A 1053 -21.84 11.48 8.80
C VAL A 1053 -22.40 10.40 7.87
N GLN A 1054 -22.53 9.15 8.35
CA GLN A 1054 -23.15 8.08 7.56
C GLN A 1054 -24.63 8.38 7.29
N ALA A 1055 -25.38 8.87 8.28
CA ALA A 1055 -26.77 9.25 8.11
C ALA A 1055 -26.93 10.39 7.09
N ILE A 1056 -26.00 11.35 7.05
CA ILE A 1056 -25.97 12.41 6.03
C ILE A 1056 -25.87 11.81 4.62
N PHE A 1057 -24.95 10.86 4.40
CA PHE A 1057 -24.80 10.16 3.12
C PHE A 1057 -25.97 9.23 2.75
N GLU A 1058 -26.86 8.90 3.69
CA GLU A 1058 -28.07 8.13 3.39
C GLU A 1058 -29.26 9.02 2.98
N ILE A 1059 -29.23 10.31 3.35
CA ILE A 1059 -30.25 11.30 2.98
C ILE A 1059 -29.99 11.86 1.59
N VAL A 1060 -28.71 12.06 1.25
CA VAL A 1060 -28.26 12.52 -0.07
C VAL A 1060 -28.10 11.34 -1.02
#